data_AF-A0AAF0IIX8-F1
#
_entry.id   AF-A0AAF0IIX8-F1
#
_cell.length_a   1.000
_cell.length_b   1.000
_cell.length_c   1.000
_cell.angle_alpha   90.00
_cell.angle_beta   90.00
_cell.angle_gamma   90.00
#
_symmetry.space_group_name_H-M   'P 1'
#
loop_
_entity.id
_entity.type
_entity.pdbx_description
1 polymer ?
#
loop_
_entity_poly.entity_id
_entity_poly.type
_entity_poly.pdbx_seq_one_letter_code
_entity_poly.pdbx_strand_id
1 'polypeptide(L)'
;MWLDRFSGHSGVSGTSMPFHRQASPLPRPPQLNASNQSSRPPFSARSSSLSLASVANASSSSLPGTVRQTNAPALRTNLTKDANVDDPLAVLQGLIGKYRSSDGSGDLRYSADVLEKPEHFANSIDFGQLSLEDFVKRKDEKPSLTSSYQASQSAEQYEKARERFQDLHDSIAGCDDVLKSVETYLLKFQTELGAVSAEIETLQSRSSQLSSQLENRKNVEKLLGPAVEGITISPRTVRLISEGPINPDWIKALDEVESRSTNMEARSFNNVKAAEEIKPLLSDLKDKAVERIRDYLVAQIRAIRSPNINAQIIQQQSLAKYKELYAFLSRHQPNLAEEITQAYVNTMRWYNLSNFTRYNQALDKLKIHSVDRNDLLGGDQVSQKSTHPFPSGRSPLPTHDPFALGRRIDVLKSSNQMALSSYLAEEDRSYHGIEVPFRNFNLALIDNVSAEFSFMTETFAARSVHQASRKVLAIFEPVFALGHNLTKQLIENTTDCLGILLCVRLNQQFAFELQRRKVPVADSYINSINMLLWPRFQMIMDMHHESLKRASSSSGRGNISALALTGGDKQSLAPHFLTQRFGQFLHSILQLSSEAGDNEPISHSLGRLTNEFDALLAKLSKASGDTKRRERFLFNNYSLILTIISDTKGKLAQEQQTHFESMIKNLNPKPQKPTFDAVQSSCIVFKQITPAWETIFHVKACECGFYSCIQVIGAGVVGLAVARQLAGREGTSTLLLERHGAVGMETSSRNSEVIHAGLYYGTDTLKATLCIKGRQLLYSLCQKHNIPHRNTGKWILAQDDQQWAECEKLHSHAQAIGVPTRFVGREEAERREPEVRARAGILESPTTGIVDSHALMSYLHGDFIDNGGDCVFQTTVTDIEPLNGGKRGYTIYTRSRDSAEEEEPDSITTETVINCAGLNACAINNMILPKPRHRTPYFAKGTYFSYSASTPKPSILLYPAPKPGLGGLGTHLTLDMTGRVRFGPDVEWVDDPNDLTPSAARLHDAIPEIQAFLPGIVVDALDIDYCGIRPKLSDTSAISMGKGFLDFVIREEDGFPGFVNLLGIESPGLTSSLAIGEMVKGLLYR
;
A
#
# COMPACT_ATOMS: atom_id res chain seq x y z
N MET A 1 -20.03 8.86 -16.92
CA MET A 1 -20.78 7.59 -16.85
C MET A 1 -20.19 6.48 -17.72
N TRP A 2 -20.03 6.60 -19.05
CA TRP A 2 -19.55 5.45 -19.85
C TRP A 2 -18.02 5.30 -19.94
N LEU A 3 -17.23 6.35 -19.66
CA LEU A 3 -15.76 6.28 -19.67
C LEU A 3 -15.13 6.38 -18.27
N ASP A 4 -15.93 6.20 -17.20
CA ASP A 4 -15.44 5.95 -15.84
C ASP A 4 -14.86 4.51 -15.72
N ARG A 5 -14.14 4.09 -16.76
CA ARG A 5 -13.68 2.73 -17.05
C ARG A 5 -12.29 2.42 -16.49
N PHE A 6 -11.61 3.43 -15.96
CA PHE A 6 -10.31 3.29 -15.30
C PHE A 6 -10.25 3.90 -13.89
N SER A 7 -11.39 4.19 -13.25
CA SER A 7 -11.40 4.47 -11.81
C SER A 7 -11.31 3.17 -11.02
N GLY A 8 -10.23 2.43 -11.22
CA GLY A 8 -9.78 1.35 -10.35
C GLY A 8 -9.00 1.89 -9.15
N HIS A 9 -9.48 2.97 -8.53
CA HIS A 9 -9.09 3.38 -7.19
C HIS A 9 -10.38 3.55 -6.40
N SER A 10 -10.49 2.77 -5.33
CA SER A 10 -11.58 2.77 -4.37
C SER A 10 -11.69 4.14 -3.68
N GLY A 11 -12.39 5.08 -4.31
CA GLY A 11 -12.92 6.29 -3.71
C GLY A 11 -14.40 6.08 -3.42
N VAL A 12 -14.76 6.06 -2.13
CA VAL A 12 -16.14 5.92 -1.67
C VAL A 12 -16.97 7.08 -2.21
N SER A 13 -18.07 6.69 -2.86
CA SER A 13 -19.05 7.52 -3.56
C SER A 13 -19.61 8.68 -2.76
N GLY A 14 -19.56 9.86 -3.39
CA GLY A 14 -20.23 11.08 -2.98
C GLY A 14 -21.75 10.96 -2.96
N THR A 15 -22.31 11.70 -2.02
CA THR A 15 -23.71 11.91 -1.68
C THR A 15 -24.55 12.37 -2.87
N SER A 16 -25.70 11.74 -3.04
CA SER A 16 -26.82 12.23 -3.85
C SER A 16 -27.28 13.61 -3.38
N MET A 17 -27.28 14.60 -4.27
CA MET A 17 -27.95 15.88 -4.03
C MET A 17 -29.20 16.04 -4.94
N PRO A 18 -30.28 16.65 -4.42
CA PRO A 18 -31.60 16.66 -5.03
C PRO A 18 -31.78 17.80 -6.05
N PHE A 19 -32.58 17.52 -7.09
CA PHE A 19 -32.99 18.48 -8.10
C PHE A 19 -33.92 19.57 -7.53
N HIS A 20 -33.54 20.84 -7.69
CA HIS A 20 -34.40 22.01 -7.49
C HIS A 20 -35.30 22.26 -8.73
N ARG A 21 -36.62 22.41 -8.51
CA ARG A 21 -37.54 23.14 -9.41
C ARG A 21 -38.27 24.24 -8.62
N GLN A 22 -38.56 25.33 -9.33
CA GLN A 22 -39.05 26.63 -8.83
C GLN A 22 -40.54 26.65 -8.42
N ALA A 23 -40.88 27.63 -7.55
CA ALA A 23 -42.15 27.95 -6.88
C ALA A 23 -43.32 28.38 -7.82
N SER A 24 -44.61 28.16 -7.51
CA SER A 24 -45.52 28.92 -6.59
C SER A 24 -46.99 28.41 -6.74
N PRO A 25 -48.06 28.93 -6.09
CA PRO A 25 -48.34 29.18 -4.65
C PRO A 25 -49.67 28.53 -4.11
N LEU A 26 -49.75 28.37 -2.77
CA LEU A 26 -50.88 28.29 -1.79
C LEU A 26 -52.37 28.19 -2.22
N PRO A 27 -53.29 27.53 -1.44
CA PRO A 27 -53.61 27.89 -0.03
C PRO A 27 -53.92 26.74 1.00
N ARG A 28 -53.85 27.10 2.30
CA ARG A 28 -54.18 26.39 3.57
C ARG A 28 -55.72 26.32 3.86
N PRO A 29 -56.20 25.79 5.02
CA PRO A 29 -56.11 24.47 5.71
C PRO A 29 -57.56 23.95 6.07
N PRO A 30 -57.88 23.00 7.01
CA PRO A 30 -57.64 23.08 8.47
C PRO A 30 -57.39 21.73 9.23
N GLN A 31 -57.10 21.87 10.53
CA GLN A 31 -56.93 20.83 11.56
C GLN A 31 -58.21 20.03 11.86
N LEU A 32 -58.08 18.84 12.48
CA LEU A 32 -58.99 18.32 13.53
C LEU A 32 -58.33 17.20 14.37
N ASN A 33 -58.68 17.19 15.66
CA ASN A 33 -58.23 16.34 16.77
C ASN A 33 -59.05 15.03 16.93
N ALA A 34 -58.48 14.11 17.72
CA ALA A 34 -59.11 13.38 18.87
C ALA A 34 -59.28 11.84 18.81
N SER A 35 -58.56 11.18 19.75
CA SER A 35 -59.01 10.22 20.79
C SER A 35 -59.59 8.82 20.47
N ASN A 36 -58.94 7.75 20.98
CA ASN A 36 -59.34 6.90 22.15
C ASN A 36 -58.64 5.52 22.17
N GLN A 37 -57.91 5.18 23.25
CA GLN A 37 -58.14 4.09 24.25
C GLN A 37 -58.26 2.66 23.66
N SER A 38 -57.60 1.59 24.14
CA SER A 38 -57.48 1.13 25.54
C SER A 38 -56.34 0.11 25.80
N SER A 39 -55.90 0.13 27.05
CA SER A 39 -55.05 -0.74 27.87
C SER A 39 -55.36 -2.26 27.89
N ARG A 40 -54.29 -3.11 27.81
CA ARG A 40 -53.71 -4.08 28.81
C ARG A 40 -54.66 -5.10 29.54
N PRO A 41 -54.23 -6.23 30.19
CA PRO A 41 -52.87 -6.79 30.40
C PRO A 41 -52.82 -8.38 30.46
N PRO A 42 -51.99 -9.11 31.27
CA PRO A 42 -51.25 -10.33 30.84
C PRO A 42 -51.52 -11.58 31.73
N PHE A 43 -50.85 -12.73 31.52
CA PHE A 43 -50.73 -13.77 32.57
C PHE A 43 -49.44 -14.60 32.48
N SER A 44 -48.94 -15.04 33.65
CA SER A 44 -47.83 -15.99 33.83
C SER A 44 -48.21 -17.12 34.80
N ALA A 45 -47.54 -18.26 34.61
CA ALA A 45 -47.00 -19.23 35.58
C ALA A 45 -47.87 -20.31 36.27
N ARG A 46 -47.17 -21.45 36.52
CA ARG A 46 -47.46 -22.66 37.33
C ARG A 46 -48.32 -23.73 36.64
N SER A 47 -48.11 -25.04 36.79
CA SER A 47 -47.22 -25.90 37.59
C SER A 47 -47.46 -27.37 37.16
N SER A 48 -46.46 -28.25 37.34
CA SER A 48 -46.44 -29.68 37.75
C SER A 48 -47.72 -30.55 37.53
N SER A 49 -47.70 -31.85 37.22
CA SER A 49 -46.76 -32.93 37.57
C SER A 49 -47.31 -34.30 37.10
N LEU A 50 -46.38 -35.21 36.75
CA LEU A 50 -46.27 -36.62 37.19
C LEU A 50 -47.17 -37.77 36.66
N SER A 51 -46.44 -38.85 36.28
CA SER A 51 -46.69 -40.30 36.52
C SER A 51 -47.52 -41.10 35.52
N LEU A 52 -47.25 -42.38 35.17
CA LEU A 52 -46.12 -43.33 35.30
C LEU A 52 -46.56 -44.67 34.65
N ALA A 53 -45.58 -45.54 34.32
CA ALA A 53 -45.65 -47.02 34.13
C ALA A 53 -46.17 -47.56 32.77
N SER A 54 -45.66 -48.64 32.17
CA SER A 54 -44.53 -49.61 32.33
C SER A 54 -44.75 -50.67 31.21
N VAL A 55 -43.79 -51.29 30.50
CA VAL A 55 -42.91 -52.46 30.84
C VAL A 55 -42.07 -52.76 29.55
N ALA A 56 -40.74 -52.66 29.55
CA ALA A 56 -39.65 -53.69 29.58
C ALA A 56 -39.58 -54.75 28.46
N ASN A 57 -38.48 -54.79 27.64
CA ASN A 57 -37.32 -55.68 27.83
C ASN A 57 -36.18 -55.54 26.77
N ALA A 58 -34.93 -55.64 27.25
CA ALA A 58 -33.62 -56.04 26.66
C ALA A 58 -33.08 -55.34 25.36
N SER A 59 -32.03 -54.50 25.35
CA SER A 59 -30.59 -54.63 25.72
C SER A 59 -29.66 -55.09 24.58
N SER A 60 -28.94 -54.15 23.94
CA SER A 60 -27.46 -54.18 23.82
C SER A 60 -26.92 -52.91 23.13
N SER A 61 -25.83 -52.42 23.69
CA SER A 61 -25.10 -51.16 23.50
C SER A 61 -24.21 -51.05 22.25
N SER A 62 -24.08 -49.84 21.68
CA SER A 62 -22.79 -49.19 21.40
C SER A 62 -22.96 -47.73 20.94
N LEU A 63 -22.28 -46.81 21.64
CA LEU A 63 -22.14 -45.37 21.36
C LEU A 63 -20.74 -45.10 20.78
N PRO A 64 -20.57 -43.99 20.04
CA PRO A 64 -19.31 -43.25 20.10
C PRO A 64 -19.45 -41.74 20.39
N GLY A 65 -18.65 -41.29 21.36
CA GLY A 65 -17.64 -40.24 21.16
C GLY A 65 -18.05 -38.78 20.98
N THR A 66 -18.12 -38.03 22.09
CA THR A 66 -17.87 -36.57 22.10
C THR A 66 -16.87 -36.19 23.20
N VAL A 67 -16.09 -35.17 22.86
CA VAL A 67 -14.86 -34.71 23.53
C VAL A 67 -15.15 -33.77 24.69
N ARG A 68 -14.41 -34.01 25.78
CA ARG A 68 -13.96 -33.13 26.88
C ARG A 68 -14.50 -31.69 26.94
N GLN A 69 -15.14 -31.38 28.07
CA GLN A 69 -14.81 -30.23 28.92
C GLN A 69 -14.97 -30.64 30.39
N THR A 70 -13.95 -30.38 31.20
CA THR A 70 -14.01 -30.54 32.67
C THR A 70 -13.70 -29.18 33.30
N ASN A 71 -14.71 -28.59 33.92
CA ASN A 71 -14.54 -27.67 35.04
C ASN A 71 -15.37 -28.23 36.21
N ALA A 72 -14.71 -28.35 37.36
CA ALA A 72 -15.26 -28.84 38.61
C ALA A 72 -16.32 -27.89 39.21
N PRO A 73 -16.96 -28.30 40.32
CA PRO A 73 -17.00 -27.37 41.45
C PRO A 73 -16.58 -27.98 42.80
N ALA A 74 -15.72 -27.19 43.44
CA ALA A 74 -15.42 -26.96 44.86
C ALA A 74 -16.10 -27.76 45.98
N LEU A 75 -15.27 -28.18 46.95
CA LEU A 75 -15.47 -27.83 48.36
C LEU A 75 -14.12 -27.77 49.13
N ARG A 76 -13.77 -26.53 49.49
CA ARG A 76 -13.00 -26.02 50.66
C ARG A 76 -11.93 -26.90 51.32
N THR A 77 -10.72 -26.34 51.40
CA THR A 77 -10.02 -26.07 52.67
C THR A 77 -8.96 -24.98 52.49
N ASN A 78 -8.98 -24.01 53.41
CA ASN A 78 -7.95 -22.98 53.60
C ASN A 78 -6.58 -23.60 53.86
N LEU A 79 -5.50 -22.94 53.42
CA LEU A 79 -4.24 -22.85 54.17
C LEU A 79 -3.34 -21.78 53.51
N THR A 80 -3.22 -20.66 54.23
CA THR A 80 -2.14 -19.70 54.16
C THR A 80 -0.82 -20.38 54.51
N LYS A 81 0.26 -20.11 53.76
CA LYS A 81 1.62 -20.40 54.22
C LYS A 81 2.51 -19.17 54.05
N ASP A 82 3.04 -18.77 55.20
CA ASP A 82 4.07 -17.79 55.43
C ASP A 82 5.39 -18.14 54.72
N ALA A 83 6.16 -17.08 54.51
CA ALA A 83 7.54 -17.08 54.07
C ALA A 83 8.47 -17.69 55.13
N ASN A 84 9.00 -18.89 54.86
CA ASN A 84 10.37 -19.35 55.20
C ASN A 84 10.47 -20.87 54.96
N VAL A 85 10.88 -21.29 53.76
CA VAL A 85 11.51 -22.60 53.55
C VAL A 85 12.45 -22.49 52.35
N ASP A 86 13.74 -22.71 52.56
CA ASP A 86 14.80 -22.68 51.55
C ASP A 86 14.72 -23.86 50.56
N ASP A 87 15.25 -23.61 49.35
CA ASP A 87 15.20 -24.50 48.19
C ASP A 87 15.89 -25.87 48.47
N PRO A 88 15.19 -27.02 48.30
CA PRO A 88 15.70 -28.36 48.63
C PRO A 88 16.99 -28.79 47.92
N LEU A 89 17.38 -28.13 46.82
CA LEU A 89 18.66 -28.39 46.14
C LEU A 89 19.86 -27.79 46.90
N ALA A 90 19.67 -26.68 47.62
CA ALA A 90 20.71 -26.07 48.45
C ALA A 90 20.99 -26.89 49.72
N VAL A 91 19.98 -27.55 50.26
CA VAL A 91 20.11 -28.46 51.43
C VAL A 91 20.85 -29.75 51.05
N LEU A 92 20.61 -30.28 49.84
CA LEU A 92 21.32 -31.46 49.32
C LEU A 92 22.80 -31.19 49.01
N GLN A 93 23.15 -29.99 48.54
CA GLN A 93 24.56 -29.58 48.36
C GLN A 93 25.29 -29.31 49.70
N GLY A 94 24.56 -29.07 50.80
CA GLY A 94 25.14 -28.95 52.14
C GLY A 94 25.38 -30.29 52.85
N LEU A 95 24.62 -31.33 52.51
CA LEU A 95 24.75 -32.68 53.11
C LEU A 95 25.83 -33.54 52.46
N ILE A 96 26.20 -33.26 51.21
CA ILE A 96 27.27 -33.99 50.51
C ILE A 96 28.57 -33.19 50.66
N GLY A 97 29.21 -33.40 51.81
CA GLY A 97 30.50 -32.81 52.14
C GLY A 97 31.61 -33.18 51.14
N LYS A 98 32.38 -32.16 50.76
CA LYS A 98 33.53 -32.16 49.84
C LYS A 98 34.53 -33.29 50.09
N TYR A 99 34.89 -34.04 49.04
CA TYR A 99 36.20 -34.68 48.93
C TYR A 99 37.00 -34.06 47.77
N ARG A 100 38.27 -33.78 48.08
CA ARG A 100 39.22 -33.00 47.30
C ARG A 100 39.65 -33.73 46.03
N SER A 101 39.76 -32.95 44.95
CA SER A 101 40.48 -33.25 43.73
C SER A 101 41.99 -33.45 43.98
N SER A 102 42.54 -34.53 43.45
CA SER A 102 43.95 -34.62 43.06
C SER A 102 44.03 -35.26 41.68
N ASP A 103 44.62 -34.51 40.76
CA ASP A 103 44.89 -34.82 39.36
C ASP A 103 45.68 -36.12 39.14
N GLY A 104 45.50 -36.73 37.96
CA GLY A 104 46.36 -37.82 37.50
C GLY A 104 45.84 -38.61 36.30
N SER A 105 45.95 -38.00 35.11
CA SER A 105 46.12 -38.57 33.76
C SER A 105 46.14 -40.10 33.53
N GLY A 106 45.51 -40.56 32.44
CA GLY A 106 46.09 -41.58 31.56
C GLY A 106 45.18 -42.70 31.04
N ASP A 107 44.72 -42.54 29.79
CA ASP A 107 44.76 -43.51 28.68
C ASP A 107 44.21 -44.96 28.79
N LEU A 108 43.23 -45.23 27.91
CA LEU A 108 43.21 -46.29 26.88
C LEU A 108 43.54 -47.75 27.27
N ARG A 109 42.56 -48.67 27.13
CA ARG A 109 42.43 -49.63 26.01
C ARG A 109 41.50 -50.82 26.31
N TYR A 110 40.90 -51.27 25.22
CA TYR A 110 40.05 -52.44 25.06
C TYR A 110 40.83 -53.78 25.10
N SER A 111 40.09 -54.82 25.47
CA SER A 111 40.16 -56.23 25.03
C SER A 111 40.88 -57.28 25.89
N ALA A 112 40.02 -58.20 26.37
CA ALA A 112 40.08 -59.67 26.34
C ALA A 112 41.27 -60.37 27.01
N ASP A 113 41.00 -61.22 28.03
CA ASP A 113 40.82 -62.66 27.83
C ASP A 113 40.66 -63.46 29.15
N VAL A 114 39.89 -64.55 29.05
CA VAL A 114 40.11 -65.88 29.66
C VAL A 114 39.70 -66.19 31.13
N LEU A 115 38.80 -67.19 31.21
CA LEU A 115 38.49 -68.17 32.27
C LEU A 115 39.74 -68.68 33.02
N GLU A 116 39.81 -68.96 34.32
CA GLU A 116 39.12 -69.99 35.12
C GLU A 116 39.73 -69.98 36.55
N LYS A 117 39.09 -70.66 37.53
CA LYS A 117 39.42 -70.73 38.98
C LYS A 117 40.90 -71.00 39.36
N PRO A 118 41.28 -70.73 40.62
CA PRO A 118 41.86 -71.84 41.41
C PRO A 118 41.41 -71.93 42.89
N GLU A 119 41.39 -73.18 43.36
CA GLU A 119 41.23 -73.64 44.74
C GLU A 119 42.57 -73.62 45.52
N HIS A 120 42.46 -73.81 46.85
CA HIS A 120 43.46 -74.15 47.88
C HIS A 120 44.06 -73.06 48.80
N PHE A 121 43.62 -73.13 50.07
CA PHE A 121 44.34 -73.16 51.37
C PHE A 121 45.74 -72.53 51.51
N ALA A 122 45.96 -71.71 52.56
CA ALA A 122 46.79 -72.07 53.73
C ALA A 122 46.97 -70.91 54.77
N ASN A 123 46.76 -71.26 56.04
CA ASN A 123 47.60 -71.04 57.23
C ASN A 123 48.09 -69.63 57.63
N SER A 124 47.65 -69.17 58.81
CA SER A 124 48.54 -68.95 59.96
C SER A 124 47.74 -68.79 61.26
N ILE A 125 47.86 -69.77 62.16
CA ILE A 125 47.50 -69.66 63.58
C ILE A 125 48.83 -69.72 64.34
N ASP A 126 49.09 -68.72 65.18
CA ASP A 126 50.33 -68.55 65.93
C ASP A 126 50.30 -69.31 67.28
N PHE A 127 51.39 -70.02 67.58
CA PHE A 127 51.56 -70.97 68.69
C PHE A 127 52.28 -70.30 69.86
N GLY A 128 51.53 -69.74 70.81
CA GLY A 128 52.01 -69.01 71.98
C GLY A 128 53.03 -69.72 72.89
N GLN A 129 54.30 -69.68 72.47
CA GLN A 129 55.50 -69.78 73.29
C GLN A 129 55.87 -71.17 73.85
N LEU A 130 55.78 -72.21 73.02
CA LEU A 130 56.50 -73.48 73.21
C LEU A 130 57.23 -73.86 71.91
N SER A 131 58.44 -74.41 72.01
CA SER A 131 59.22 -74.84 70.83
C SER A 131 58.73 -76.17 70.26
N LEU A 132 58.87 -76.31 68.93
CA LEU A 132 58.35 -77.41 68.11
C LEU A 132 58.86 -78.81 68.48
N GLU A 133 59.88 -78.92 69.34
CA GLU A 133 60.55 -80.18 69.69
C GLU A 133 59.94 -80.86 70.93
N ASP A 134 59.22 -80.12 71.79
CA ASP A 134 58.58 -80.68 72.98
C ASP A 134 57.12 -81.12 72.75
N PHE A 135 56.45 -80.61 71.71
CA PHE A 135 55.19 -81.19 71.21
C PHE A 135 55.41 -82.56 70.54
N VAL A 136 56.63 -82.84 70.07
CA VAL A 136 56.97 -84.09 69.36
C VAL A 136 57.16 -85.29 70.30
N LYS A 137 57.17 -85.13 71.63
CA LYS A 137 57.65 -86.22 72.50
C LYS A 137 56.66 -87.02 73.33
N ARG A 138 55.41 -86.62 73.58
CA ARG A 138 54.53 -87.50 74.39
C ARG A 138 53.04 -87.32 74.16
N LYS A 139 52.23 -88.38 74.15
CA LYS A 139 52.31 -89.80 73.75
C LYS A 139 50.87 -90.29 73.95
N ASP A 140 50.41 -91.19 73.08
CA ASP A 140 49.07 -91.78 73.09
C ASP A 140 48.47 -92.13 74.47
N GLU A 141 47.15 -92.00 74.48
CA GLU A 141 46.15 -92.79 75.22
C GLU A 141 45.78 -92.49 76.70
N LYS A 142 44.45 -92.34 76.85
CA LYS A 142 43.49 -92.46 77.99
C LYS A 142 43.99 -93.25 79.22
N PRO A 143 43.44 -93.07 80.47
CA PRO A 143 42.01 -92.89 80.77
C PRO A 143 41.60 -92.10 82.06
N SER A 144 40.27 -91.90 82.19
CA SER A 144 39.39 -91.82 83.39
C SER A 144 39.78 -91.09 84.71
N LEU A 145 38.88 -90.15 85.10
CA LEU A 145 38.25 -89.90 86.42
C LEU A 145 39.07 -90.04 87.72
N THR A 146 39.08 -88.99 88.57
CA THR A 146 38.37 -88.93 89.89
C THR A 146 38.63 -87.60 90.65
N SER A 147 37.85 -87.38 91.70
CA SER A 147 37.44 -86.08 92.28
C SER A 147 37.96 -85.76 93.69
N SER A 148 37.65 -84.51 94.11
CA SER A 148 37.38 -84.00 95.47
C SER A 148 38.52 -83.33 96.27
N TYR A 149 38.32 -82.07 96.69
CA TYR A 149 38.33 -81.56 98.08
C TYR A 149 38.02 -80.03 98.14
N GLN A 150 36.95 -79.65 98.91
CA GLN A 150 36.62 -78.44 99.74
C GLN A 150 37.20 -77.04 99.38
N ALA A 151 36.47 -75.91 99.24
CA ALA A 151 35.49 -75.16 100.08
C ALA A 151 36.05 -74.73 101.47
N SER A 152 36.14 -73.46 101.91
CA SER A 152 35.01 -72.54 102.19
C SER A 152 35.52 -71.18 102.75
N GLN A 153 35.42 -70.07 101.99
CA GLN A 153 35.49 -68.68 102.54
C GLN A 153 34.72 -67.63 101.68
N SER A 154 34.03 -68.05 100.62
CA SER A 154 33.55 -67.15 99.54
C SER A 154 32.07 -66.75 99.62
N ALA A 155 31.29 -67.31 100.55
CA ALA A 155 29.82 -67.27 100.49
C ALA A 155 29.22 -65.84 100.57
N GLU A 156 29.83 -64.92 101.33
CA GLU A 156 29.31 -63.56 101.50
C GLU A 156 29.59 -62.65 100.28
N GLN A 157 30.63 -62.94 99.49
CA GLN A 157 30.88 -62.26 98.22
C GLN A 157 29.93 -62.72 97.10
N TYR A 158 29.48 -63.98 97.16
CA TYR A 158 28.52 -64.52 96.19
C TYR A 158 27.14 -63.87 96.32
N GLU A 159 26.73 -63.48 97.52
CA GLU A 159 25.41 -62.88 97.75
C GLU A 159 25.28 -61.49 97.11
N LYS A 160 26.31 -60.62 97.26
CA LYS A 160 26.37 -59.32 96.56
C LYS A 160 26.56 -59.44 95.05
N ALA A 161 27.24 -60.49 94.58
CA ALA A 161 27.39 -60.74 93.15
C ALA A 161 26.06 -61.21 92.51
N ARG A 162 25.24 -61.95 93.26
CA ARG A 162 23.97 -62.49 92.78
C ARG A 162 22.96 -61.40 92.42
N GLU A 163 22.85 -60.33 93.21
CA GLU A 163 21.98 -59.20 92.89
C GLU A 163 22.40 -58.50 91.58
N ARG A 164 23.71 -58.30 91.38
CA ARG A 164 24.23 -57.71 90.12
C ARG A 164 23.98 -58.60 88.91
N PHE A 165 24.05 -59.92 89.07
CA PHE A 165 23.73 -60.85 87.98
C PHE A 165 22.22 -60.90 87.69
N GLN A 166 21.37 -60.69 88.69
CA GLN A 166 19.94 -60.58 88.51
C GLN A 166 19.58 -59.32 87.72
N ASP A 167 20.14 -58.16 88.09
CA ASP A 167 19.92 -56.91 87.35
C ASP A 167 20.42 -56.98 85.90
N LEU A 168 21.57 -57.63 85.67
CA LEU A 168 22.08 -57.87 84.32
C LEU A 168 21.16 -58.80 83.51
N HIS A 169 20.60 -59.83 84.15
CA HIS A 169 19.67 -60.74 83.50
C HIS A 169 18.38 -60.04 83.08
N ASP A 170 17.83 -59.20 83.96
CA ASP A 170 16.62 -58.42 83.67
C ASP A 170 16.89 -57.39 82.55
N SER A 171 18.09 -56.80 82.48
CA SER A 171 18.47 -55.91 81.38
C SER A 171 18.69 -56.64 80.06
N ILE A 172 19.23 -57.86 80.06
CA ILE A 172 19.38 -58.68 78.85
C ILE A 172 18.02 -59.12 78.33
N ALA A 173 17.11 -59.53 79.22
CA ALA A 173 15.73 -59.85 78.86
C ALA A 173 15.01 -58.65 78.22
N GLY A 174 15.23 -57.43 78.74
CA GLY A 174 14.73 -56.20 78.14
C GLY A 174 15.28 -55.93 76.72
N CYS A 175 16.55 -56.24 76.46
CA CYS A 175 17.14 -56.11 75.13
C CYS A 175 16.57 -57.13 74.13
N ASP A 176 16.31 -58.37 74.57
CA ASP A 176 15.71 -59.41 73.73
C ASP A 176 14.30 -59.06 73.28
N ASP A 177 13.49 -58.44 74.15
CA ASP A 177 12.14 -57.97 73.78
C ASP A 177 12.18 -56.85 72.73
N VAL A 178 13.16 -55.94 72.81
CA VAL A 178 13.35 -54.88 71.79
C VAL A 178 13.78 -55.48 70.46
N LEU A 179 14.70 -56.45 70.45
CA LEU A 179 15.14 -57.13 69.24
C LEU A 179 14.00 -57.87 68.55
N LYS A 180 13.12 -58.51 69.32
CA LYS A 180 11.93 -59.20 68.79
C LYS A 180 10.94 -58.24 68.14
N SER A 181 10.80 -57.03 68.69
CA SER A 181 10.02 -55.96 68.06
C SER A 181 10.66 -55.50 66.74
N VAL A 182 11.98 -55.28 66.70
CA VAL A 182 12.68 -54.88 65.47
C VAL A 182 12.60 -55.96 64.39
N GLU A 183 12.75 -57.24 64.75
CA GLU A 183 12.58 -58.37 63.84
C GLU A 183 11.18 -58.38 63.22
N THR A 184 10.15 -58.18 64.05
CA THR A 184 8.75 -58.11 63.58
C THR A 184 8.52 -56.95 62.62
N TYR A 185 9.11 -55.77 62.88
CA TYR A 185 9.03 -54.62 61.98
C TYR A 185 9.75 -54.87 60.64
N LEU A 186 10.92 -55.50 60.65
CA LEU A 186 11.66 -55.80 59.42
C LEU A 186 10.95 -56.84 58.56
N LEU A 187 10.38 -57.88 59.18
CA LEU A 187 9.55 -58.87 58.48
C LEU A 187 8.30 -58.24 57.85
N LYS A 188 7.65 -57.32 58.58
CA LYS A 188 6.50 -56.56 58.06
C LYS A 188 6.90 -55.62 56.91
N PHE A 189 8.04 -54.93 57.03
CA PHE A 189 8.54 -54.04 55.99
C PHE A 189 8.91 -54.80 54.71
N GLN A 190 9.53 -55.98 54.84
CA GLN A 190 9.86 -56.84 53.69
C GLN A 190 8.60 -57.34 52.97
N THR A 191 7.53 -57.68 53.71
CA THR A 191 6.26 -58.09 53.11
C THR A 191 5.55 -56.94 52.40
N GLU A 192 5.59 -55.73 52.96
CA GLU A 192 5.03 -54.52 52.30
C GLU A 192 5.81 -54.16 51.02
N LEU A 193 7.14 -54.24 51.01
CA LEU A 193 7.97 -54.01 49.82
C LEU A 193 7.71 -55.05 48.71
N GLY A 194 7.47 -56.31 49.10
CA GLY A 194 7.07 -57.37 48.17
C GLY A 194 5.71 -57.07 47.52
N ALA A 195 4.74 -56.59 48.29
CA ALA A 195 3.41 -56.22 47.79
C ALA A 195 3.48 -55.03 46.81
N VAL A 196 4.22 -53.97 47.17
CA VAL A 196 4.37 -52.78 46.31
C VAL A 196 5.10 -53.13 45.01
N SER A 197 6.11 -54.01 45.06
CA SER A 197 6.84 -54.45 43.86
C SER A 197 5.93 -55.23 42.90
N ALA A 198 5.06 -56.10 43.44
CA ALA A 198 4.07 -56.82 42.64
C ALA A 198 3.05 -55.87 42.01
N GLU A 199 2.58 -54.85 42.73
CA GLU A 199 1.68 -53.83 42.17
C GLU A 199 2.34 -53.04 41.04
N ILE A 200 3.61 -52.64 41.18
CA ILE A 200 4.35 -51.93 40.14
C ILE A 200 4.51 -52.81 38.88
N GLU A 201 4.80 -54.10 39.04
CA GLU A 201 4.90 -55.04 37.92
C GLU A 201 3.56 -55.18 37.18
N THR A 202 2.45 -55.27 37.91
CA THR A 202 1.10 -55.33 37.28
C THR A 202 0.77 -54.03 36.53
N LEU A 203 1.15 -52.87 37.05
CA LEU A 203 0.94 -51.57 36.39
C LEU A 203 1.79 -51.44 35.13
N GLN A 204 3.05 -51.88 35.16
CA GLN A 204 3.93 -51.88 33.98
C GLN A 204 3.41 -52.80 32.88
N SER A 205 2.95 -54.01 33.24
CA SER A 205 2.31 -54.93 32.30
C SER A 205 1.03 -54.35 31.66
N ARG A 206 0.19 -53.67 32.46
CA ARG A 206 -1.01 -53.02 31.95
C ARG A 206 -0.68 -51.83 31.04
N SER A 207 0.37 -51.08 31.35
CA SER A 207 0.83 -49.95 30.55
C SER A 207 1.38 -50.38 29.19
N SER A 208 2.17 -51.46 29.14
CA SER A 208 2.71 -52.01 27.89
C SER A 208 1.60 -52.57 26.99
N GLN A 209 0.61 -53.25 27.58
CA GLN A 209 -0.56 -53.75 26.85
C GLN A 209 -1.40 -52.62 26.24
N LEU A 210 -1.67 -51.55 26.99
CA LEU A 210 -2.40 -50.38 26.48
C LEU A 210 -1.61 -49.66 25.38
N SER A 211 -0.29 -49.57 25.52
CA SER A 211 0.59 -48.96 24.51
C SER A 211 0.55 -49.76 23.19
N SER A 212 0.61 -51.09 23.26
CA SER A 212 0.47 -51.97 22.09
C SER A 212 -0.92 -51.83 21.43
N GLN A 213 -2.00 -51.74 22.21
CA GLN A 213 -3.34 -51.52 21.68
C GLN A 213 -3.48 -50.16 20.98
N LEU A 214 -2.89 -49.11 21.54
CA LEU A 214 -2.89 -47.77 20.94
C LEU A 214 -2.13 -47.77 19.60
N GLU A 215 -0.98 -48.45 19.54
CA GLU A 215 -0.17 -48.55 18.33
C GLU A 215 -0.89 -49.33 17.22
N ASN A 216 -1.55 -50.44 17.57
CA ASN A 216 -2.38 -51.20 16.63
C ASN A 216 -3.55 -50.35 16.09
N ARG A 217 -4.21 -49.56 16.95
CA ARG A 217 -5.28 -48.64 16.50
C ARG A 217 -4.75 -47.57 15.56
N LYS A 218 -3.62 -46.95 15.86
CA LYS A 218 -2.98 -45.94 14.99
C LYS A 218 -2.59 -46.51 13.63
N ASN A 219 -2.07 -47.74 13.60
CA ASN A 219 -1.72 -48.42 12.34
C ASN A 219 -2.97 -48.71 11.49
N VAL A 220 -4.06 -49.16 12.11
CA VAL A 220 -5.34 -49.38 11.42
C VAL A 220 -5.93 -48.06 10.93
N GLU A 221 -5.92 -47.01 11.74
CA GLU A 221 -6.38 -45.67 11.38
C GLU A 221 -5.58 -45.08 10.20
N LYS A 222 -4.27 -45.30 10.18
CA LYS A 222 -3.38 -44.87 9.09
C LYS A 222 -3.71 -45.53 7.74
N LEU A 223 -4.26 -46.75 7.76
CA LEU A 223 -4.63 -47.49 6.55
C LEU A 223 -6.08 -47.24 6.11
N LEU A 224 -7.03 -47.28 7.06
CA LEU A 224 -8.46 -47.15 6.77
C LEU A 224 -8.91 -45.68 6.64
N GLY A 225 -8.31 -44.77 7.39
CA GLY A 225 -8.66 -43.33 7.37
C GLY A 225 -8.62 -42.75 5.96
N PRO A 226 -7.48 -42.83 5.23
CA PRO A 226 -7.38 -42.29 3.88
C PRO A 226 -8.31 -42.95 2.85
N ALA A 227 -8.72 -44.21 3.07
CA ALA A 227 -9.64 -44.92 2.18
C ALA A 227 -11.10 -44.50 2.41
N VAL A 228 -11.51 -44.35 3.67
CA VAL A 228 -12.85 -43.89 4.05
C VAL A 228 -13.02 -42.42 3.72
N GLU A 229 -12.03 -41.58 4.03
CA GLU A 229 -12.04 -40.18 3.61
C GLU A 229 -12.14 -40.08 2.09
N GLY A 230 -11.41 -40.91 1.33
CA GLY A 230 -11.46 -40.90 -0.14
C GLY A 230 -12.84 -41.15 -0.77
N ILE A 231 -13.75 -41.85 -0.08
CA ILE A 231 -15.08 -42.24 -0.59
C ILE A 231 -16.20 -41.38 0.02
N THR A 232 -15.97 -40.77 1.19
CA THR A 232 -17.00 -40.02 1.91
C THR A 232 -17.10 -38.57 1.42
N ILE A 233 -18.34 -38.09 1.27
CA ILE A 233 -18.66 -36.69 0.94
C ILE A 233 -19.49 -36.15 2.10
N SER A 234 -19.14 -34.95 2.57
CA SER A 234 -19.90 -34.31 3.65
C SER A 234 -21.33 -33.98 3.19
N PRO A 235 -22.37 -34.31 3.99
CA PRO A 235 -23.75 -33.92 3.68
C PRO A 235 -23.94 -32.40 3.53
N ARG A 236 -23.05 -31.61 4.16
CA ARG A 236 -23.01 -30.16 4.00
C ARG A 236 -22.62 -29.76 2.58
N THR A 237 -21.63 -30.43 1.99
CA THR A 237 -21.16 -30.21 0.61
C THR A 237 -22.29 -30.50 -0.39
N VAL A 238 -23.03 -31.60 -0.18
CA VAL A 238 -24.19 -31.96 -1.03
C VAL A 238 -25.28 -30.88 -0.96
N ARG A 239 -25.68 -30.44 0.25
CA ARG A 239 -26.68 -29.37 0.42
C ARG A 239 -26.24 -28.04 -0.17
N LEU A 240 -24.94 -27.72 -0.05
CA LEU A 240 -24.39 -26.49 -0.59
C LEU A 240 -24.45 -26.48 -2.13
N ILE A 241 -24.20 -27.61 -2.78
CA ILE A 241 -24.28 -27.74 -4.24
C ILE A 241 -25.74 -27.74 -4.72
N SER A 242 -26.64 -28.43 -4.02
CA SER A 242 -28.05 -28.56 -4.43
C SER A 242 -28.86 -27.28 -4.22
N GLU A 243 -28.73 -26.62 -3.06
CA GLU A 243 -29.61 -25.52 -2.62
C GLU A 243 -28.87 -24.22 -2.28
N GLY A 244 -27.55 -24.29 -2.07
CA GLY A 244 -26.76 -23.15 -1.60
C GLY A 244 -26.53 -22.05 -2.65
N PRO A 245 -26.25 -20.80 -2.22
CA PRO A 245 -25.82 -19.72 -3.10
C PRO A 245 -24.40 -19.96 -3.63
N ILE A 246 -24.10 -19.46 -4.83
CA ILE A 246 -22.78 -19.57 -5.46
C ILE A 246 -21.84 -18.53 -4.82
N ASN A 247 -21.10 -19.01 -3.82
CA ASN A 247 -20.12 -18.26 -3.02
C ASN A 247 -18.74 -18.93 -3.16
N PRO A 248 -17.64 -18.34 -2.65
CA PRO A 248 -16.33 -19.00 -2.64
C PRO A 248 -16.33 -20.38 -1.97
N ASP A 249 -17.18 -20.60 -0.96
CA ASP A 249 -17.36 -21.91 -0.33
C ASP A 249 -18.02 -22.95 -1.25
N TRP A 250 -18.81 -22.49 -2.23
CA TRP A 250 -19.41 -23.34 -3.25
C TRP A 250 -18.35 -23.87 -4.22
N ILE A 251 -17.34 -23.07 -4.56
CA ILE A 251 -16.19 -23.51 -5.37
C ILE A 251 -15.41 -24.59 -4.63
N LYS A 252 -15.10 -24.38 -3.34
CA LYS A 252 -14.41 -25.38 -2.52
C LYS A 252 -15.19 -26.70 -2.45
N ALA A 253 -16.51 -26.61 -2.34
CA ALA A 253 -17.39 -27.78 -2.37
C ALA A 253 -17.37 -28.48 -3.74
N LEU A 254 -17.32 -27.73 -4.84
CA LEU A 254 -17.19 -28.28 -6.18
C LEU A 254 -15.85 -29.01 -6.37
N ASP A 255 -14.75 -28.38 -5.95
CA ASP A 255 -13.40 -28.96 -6.01
C ASP A 255 -13.30 -30.22 -5.14
N GLU A 256 -13.96 -30.23 -3.97
CA GLU A 256 -14.05 -31.43 -3.14
C GLU A 256 -14.75 -32.57 -3.90
N VAL A 257 -15.88 -32.29 -4.56
CA VAL A 257 -16.62 -33.28 -5.36
C VAL A 257 -15.81 -33.76 -6.57
N GLU A 258 -15.09 -32.88 -7.27
CA GLU A 258 -14.22 -33.25 -8.39
C GLU A 258 -13.03 -34.12 -7.92
N SER A 259 -12.38 -33.73 -6.82
CA SER A 259 -11.30 -34.51 -6.20
C SER A 259 -11.78 -35.89 -5.75
N ARG A 260 -12.97 -36.01 -5.14
CA ARG A 260 -13.52 -37.32 -4.77
C ARG A 260 -13.85 -38.17 -6.00
N SER A 261 -14.41 -37.56 -7.04
CA SER A 261 -14.71 -38.29 -8.27
C SER A 261 -13.46 -38.82 -8.95
N THR A 262 -12.41 -38.00 -9.08
CA THR A 262 -11.14 -38.44 -9.68
C THR A 262 -10.45 -39.52 -8.85
N ASN A 263 -10.49 -39.41 -7.52
CA ASN A 263 -9.96 -40.45 -6.62
C ASN A 263 -10.72 -41.78 -6.74
N MET A 264 -12.04 -41.73 -6.90
CA MET A 264 -12.85 -42.94 -7.12
C MET A 264 -12.57 -43.59 -8.47
N GLU A 265 -12.33 -42.79 -9.52
CA GLU A 265 -11.96 -43.28 -10.85
C GLU A 265 -10.52 -43.84 -10.88
N ALA A 266 -9.57 -43.17 -10.21
CA ALA A 266 -8.16 -43.54 -10.20
C ALA A 266 -7.84 -44.77 -9.33
N ARG A 267 -8.53 -44.94 -8.19
CA ARG A 267 -8.24 -46.03 -7.24
C ARG A 267 -9.02 -47.31 -7.50
N SER A 268 -9.88 -47.36 -8.52
CA SER A 268 -10.67 -48.54 -8.93
C SER A 268 -11.03 -49.44 -7.74
N PHE A 269 -11.88 -48.92 -6.84
CA PHE A 269 -12.43 -49.67 -5.71
C PHE A 269 -13.43 -50.73 -6.21
N ASN A 270 -13.00 -51.61 -7.11
CA ASN A 270 -13.84 -52.54 -7.88
C ASN A 270 -14.51 -53.62 -7.02
N ASN A 271 -14.20 -53.69 -5.72
CA ASN A 271 -14.73 -54.70 -4.79
C ASN A 271 -15.43 -54.08 -3.56
N VAL A 272 -15.73 -52.77 -3.57
CA VAL A 272 -16.40 -52.10 -2.43
C VAL A 272 -17.81 -51.68 -2.85
N LYS A 273 -18.83 -52.37 -2.34
CA LYS A 273 -20.26 -52.10 -2.61
C LYS A 273 -20.66 -50.64 -2.38
N ALA A 274 -20.09 -49.99 -1.36
CA ALA A 274 -20.31 -48.57 -1.08
C ALA A 274 -19.83 -47.63 -2.20
N ALA A 275 -18.75 -47.99 -2.92
CA ALA A 275 -18.26 -47.18 -4.03
C ALA A 275 -19.16 -47.31 -5.28
N GLU A 276 -19.76 -48.49 -5.49
CA GLU A 276 -20.73 -48.72 -6.57
C GLU A 276 -22.05 -47.98 -6.32
N GLU A 277 -22.51 -47.89 -5.06
CA GLU A 277 -23.72 -47.16 -4.68
C GLU A 277 -23.56 -45.62 -4.73
N ILE A 278 -22.36 -45.10 -4.44
CA ILE A 278 -22.10 -43.64 -4.43
C ILE A 278 -21.84 -43.09 -5.85
N LYS A 279 -21.31 -43.89 -6.77
CA LYS A 279 -21.01 -43.47 -8.15
C LYS A 279 -22.19 -42.83 -8.91
N PRO A 280 -23.42 -43.39 -8.92
CA PRO A 280 -24.56 -42.75 -9.57
C PRO A 280 -24.97 -41.44 -8.87
N LEU A 281 -24.96 -41.40 -7.54
CA LEU A 281 -25.29 -40.19 -6.76
C LEU A 281 -24.32 -39.04 -7.04
N LEU A 282 -23.04 -39.36 -7.25
CA LEU A 282 -22.02 -38.40 -7.66
C LEU A 282 -22.24 -37.87 -9.07
N SER A 283 -22.71 -38.71 -10.00
CA SER A 283 -23.09 -38.28 -11.35
C SER A 283 -24.26 -37.31 -11.29
N ASP A 284 -25.32 -37.64 -10.54
CA ASP A 284 -26.49 -36.78 -10.38
C ASP A 284 -26.11 -35.42 -9.74
N LEU A 285 -25.19 -35.43 -8.77
CA LEU A 285 -24.69 -34.22 -8.12
C LEU A 285 -23.89 -33.35 -9.11
N LYS A 286 -23.10 -33.96 -9.99
CA LYS A 286 -22.38 -33.24 -11.07
C LYS A 286 -23.35 -32.64 -12.08
N ASP A 287 -24.35 -33.39 -12.51
CA ASP A 287 -25.36 -32.89 -13.46
C ASP A 287 -26.16 -31.72 -12.86
N LYS A 288 -26.50 -31.81 -11.57
CA LYS A 288 -27.11 -30.69 -10.85
C LYS A 288 -26.20 -29.49 -10.75
N ALA A 289 -24.89 -29.69 -10.49
CA ALA A 289 -23.92 -28.61 -10.49
C ALA A 289 -23.81 -27.94 -11.86
N VAL A 290 -23.80 -28.70 -12.96
CA VAL A 290 -23.79 -28.18 -14.35
C VAL A 290 -25.03 -27.33 -14.63
N GLU A 291 -26.23 -27.79 -14.25
CA GLU A 291 -27.48 -27.03 -14.39
C GLU A 291 -27.40 -25.67 -13.66
N ARG A 292 -26.94 -25.68 -12.41
CA ARG A 292 -26.80 -24.48 -11.56
C ARG A 292 -25.77 -23.50 -12.11
N ILE A 293 -24.62 -24.00 -12.57
CA ILE A 293 -23.56 -23.19 -13.19
C ILE A 293 -24.09 -22.53 -14.47
N ARG A 294 -24.78 -23.29 -15.34
CA ARG A 294 -25.39 -22.77 -16.56
C ARG A 294 -26.35 -21.62 -16.24
N ASP A 295 -27.28 -21.83 -15.32
CA ASP A 295 -28.31 -20.83 -14.99
C ASP A 295 -27.68 -19.56 -14.41
N TYR A 296 -26.63 -19.71 -13.58
CA TYR A 296 -25.87 -18.58 -13.05
C TYR A 296 -25.15 -17.80 -14.16
N LEU A 297 -24.37 -18.48 -15.01
CA LEU A 297 -23.63 -17.82 -16.09
C LEU A 297 -24.58 -17.11 -17.07
N VAL A 298 -25.70 -17.73 -17.43
CA VAL A 298 -26.73 -17.11 -18.28
C VAL A 298 -27.35 -15.89 -17.60
N ALA A 299 -27.63 -15.96 -16.29
CA ALA A 299 -28.15 -14.81 -15.53
C ALA A 299 -27.15 -13.65 -15.50
N GLN A 300 -25.85 -13.92 -15.31
CA GLN A 300 -24.81 -12.90 -15.34
C GLN A 300 -24.66 -12.26 -16.74
N ILE A 301 -24.67 -13.07 -17.81
CA ILE A 301 -24.63 -12.55 -19.19
C ILE A 301 -25.86 -11.69 -19.47
N ARG A 302 -27.04 -12.09 -18.98
CA ARG A 302 -28.27 -11.29 -19.12
C ARG A 302 -28.18 -9.97 -18.36
N ALA A 303 -27.53 -9.95 -17.19
CA ALA A 303 -27.36 -8.74 -16.39
C ALA A 303 -26.54 -7.67 -17.14
N ILE A 304 -25.56 -8.05 -17.96
CA ILE A 304 -24.75 -7.14 -18.80
C ILE A 304 -25.62 -6.34 -19.79
N ARG A 305 -26.77 -6.86 -20.21
CA ARG A 305 -27.70 -6.16 -21.13
C ARG A 305 -28.46 -5.02 -20.46
N SER A 306 -28.35 -4.86 -19.14
CA SER A 306 -29.05 -3.83 -18.39
C SER A 306 -28.34 -2.48 -18.55
N PRO A 307 -29.05 -1.39 -18.92
CA PRO A 307 -28.42 -0.12 -19.30
C PRO A 307 -27.71 0.63 -18.15
N ASN A 308 -28.02 0.29 -16.90
CA ASN A 308 -27.51 0.98 -15.71
C ASN A 308 -26.36 0.26 -15.00
N ILE A 309 -25.87 -0.87 -15.55
CA ILE A 309 -24.84 -1.68 -14.88
C ILE A 309 -23.57 -1.66 -15.73
N ASN A 310 -22.43 -1.32 -15.11
CA ASN A 310 -21.14 -1.37 -15.76
C ASN A 310 -20.74 -2.84 -16.01
N ALA A 311 -20.60 -3.21 -17.29
CA ALA A 311 -20.23 -4.57 -17.70
C ALA A 311 -18.93 -5.07 -17.04
N GLN A 312 -17.95 -4.17 -16.80
CA GLN A 312 -16.67 -4.52 -16.18
C GLN A 312 -16.84 -4.99 -14.73
N ILE A 313 -17.79 -4.40 -14.00
CA ILE A 313 -18.07 -4.78 -12.60
C ILE A 313 -18.61 -6.21 -12.58
N ILE A 314 -19.52 -6.56 -13.49
CA ILE A 314 -20.04 -7.93 -13.62
C ILE A 314 -18.92 -8.89 -14.03
N GLN A 315 -18.11 -8.51 -15.01
CA GLN A 315 -16.96 -9.31 -15.46
C GLN A 315 -15.99 -9.60 -14.32
N GLN A 316 -15.56 -8.60 -13.53
CA GLN A 316 -14.59 -8.80 -12.45
C GLN A 316 -15.20 -9.49 -11.22
N GLN A 317 -16.37 -9.05 -10.76
CA GLN A 317 -16.95 -9.53 -9.50
C GLN A 317 -17.67 -10.88 -9.64
N SER A 318 -18.20 -11.19 -10.83
CA SER A 318 -19.10 -12.34 -11.03
C SER A 318 -18.60 -13.38 -12.02
N LEU A 319 -17.85 -13.01 -13.06
CA LEU A 319 -17.34 -13.97 -14.06
C LEU A 319 -15.87 -14.35 -13.81
N ALA A 320 -14.97 -13.38 -13.65
CA ALA A 320 -13.54 -13.60 -13.41
C ALA A 320 -13.28 -14.21 -12.02
N LYS A 321 -13.97 -13.71 -10.99
CA LYS A 321 -13.90 -14.27 -9.62
C LYS A 321 -14.28 -15.76 -9.57
N TYR A 322 -15.19 -16.17 -10.45
CA TYR A 322 -15.73 -17.52 -10.51
C TYR A 322 -15.30 -18.26 -11.78
N LYS A 323 -14.08 -18.00 -12.29
CA LYS A 323 -13.55 -18.63 -13.51
C LYS A 323 -13.49 -20.16 -13.45
N GLU A 324 -13.31 -20.72 -12.26
CA GLU A 324 -13.29 -22.18 -12.04
C GLU A 324 -14.63 -22.85 -12.41
N LEU A 325 -15.75 -22.11 -12.33
CA LEU A 325 -17.06 -22.63 -12.76
C LEU A 325 -17.09 -22.93 -14.26
N TYR A 326 -16.48 -22.06 -15.07
CA TYR A 326 -16.40 -22.26 -16.51
C TYR A 326 -15.40 -23.37 -16.85
N ALA A 327 -14.27 -23.44 -16.14
CA ALA A 327 -13.31 -24.53 -16.29
C ALA A 327 -13.95 -25.90 -16.03
N PHE A 328 -14.76 -26.02 -14.97
CA PHE A 328 -15.54 -27.21 -14.65
C PHE A 328 -16.54 -27.55 -15.76
N LEU A 329 -17.31 -26.57 -16.23
CA LEU A 329 -18.28 -26.77 -17.32
C LEU A 329 -17.60 -27.26 -18.60
N SER A 330 -16.44 -26.69 -18.94
CA SER A 330 -15.69 -27.06 -20.15
C SER A 330 -15.09 -28.47 -20.10
N ARG A 331 -14.86 -29.04 -18.90
CA ARG A 331 -14.37 -30.42 -18.74
C ARG A 331 -15.49 -31.44 -18.89
N HIS A 332 -16.67 -31.16 -18.34
CA HIS A 332 -17.80 -32.09 -18.33
C HIS A 332 -18.70 -31.98 -19.58
N GLN A 333 -19.02 -30.76 -20.03
CA GLN A 333 -19.93 -30.52 -21.15
C GLN A 333 -19.41 -29.43 -22.10
N PRO A 334 -18.51 -29.76 -23.05
CA PRO A 334 -17.85 -28.77 -23.90
C PRO A 334 -18.80 -28.03 -24.85
N ASN A 335 -19.84 -28.69 -25.37
CA ASN A 335 -20.80 -28.07 -26.29
C ASN A 335 -21.59 -26.94 -25.61
N LEU A 336 -22.03 -27.14 -24.38
CA LEU A 336 -22.75 -26.13 -23.59
C LEU A 336 -21.84 -24.94 -23.25
N ALA A 337 -20.57 -25.20 -22.94
CA ALA A 337 -19.59 -24.16 -22.70
C ALA A 337 -19.37 -23.27 -23.93
N GLU A 338 -19.36 -23.86 -25.13
CA GLU A 338 -19.25 -23.12 -26.39
C GLU A 338 -20.48 -22.25 -26.67
N GLU A 339 -21.68 -22.78 -26.46
CA GLU A 339 -22.94 -22.02 -26.58
C GLU A 339 -22.99 -20.81 -25.64
N ILE A 340 -22.61 -20.99 -24.36
CA ILE A 340 -22.54 -19.89 -23.38
C ILE A 340 -21.50 -18.85 -23.81
N THR A 341 -20.34 -19.30 -24.29
CA THR A 341 -19.31 -18.38 -24.80
C THR A 341 -19.81 -17.59 -26.00
N GLN A 342 -20.54 -18.23 -26.92
CA GLN A 342 -21.12 -17.55 -28.08
C GLN A 342 -22.21 -16.55 -27.66
N ALA A 343 -23.03 -16.90 -26.66
CA ALA A 343 -24.03 -15.98 -26.09
C ALA A 343 -23.37 -14.75 -25.45
N TYR A 344 -22.24 -14.93 -24.76
CA TYR A 344 -21.43 -13.84 -24.23
C TYR A 344 -20.88 -12.96 -25.36
N VAL A 345 -20.25 -13.56 -26.38
CA VAL A 345 -19.71 -12.84 -27.56
C VAL A 345 -20.79 -12.00 -28.24
N ASN A 346 -21.97 -12.56 -28.48
CA ASN A 346 -23.08 -11.84 -29.10
C ASN A 346 -23.60 -10.68 -28.23
N THR A 347 -23.68 -10.89 -26.91
CA THR A 347 -24.10 -9.87 -25.96
C THR A 347 -23.09 -8.73 -25.89
N MET A 348 -21.80 -9.05 -25.84
CA MET A 348 -20.73 -8.05 -25.76
C MET A 348 -20.56 -7.30 -27.07
N ARG A 349 -20.76 -7.96 -28.22
CA ARG A 349 -20.83 -7.32 -29.54
C ARG A 349 -21.90 -6.23 -29.56
N TRP A 350 -23.11 -6.56 -29.10
CA TRP A 350 -24.20 -5.58 -29.01
C TRP A 350 -23.91 -4.46 -28.02
N TYR A 351 -23.39 -4.78 -26.83
CA TYR A 351 -23.09 -3.81 -25.78
C TYR A 351 -22.03 -2.80 -26.24
N ASN A 352 -20.90 -3.27 -26.76
CA ASN A 352 -19.84 -2.39 -27.26
C ASN A 352 -20.35 -1.55 -28.43
N LEU A 353 -21.02 -2.15 -29.41
CA LEU A 353 -21.57 -1.42 -30.56
C LEU A 353 -22.54 -0.31 -30.13
N SER A 354 -23.51 -0.62 -29.27
CA SER A 354 -24.50 0.35 -28.79
C SER A 354 -23.84 1.53 -28.09
N ASN A 355 -22.83 1.25 -27.26
CA ASN A 355 -22.16 2.28 -26.51
C ASN A 355 -21.19 3.12 -27.35
N PHE A 356 -20.39 2.50 -28.22
CA PHE A 356 -19.51 3.24 -29.14
C PHE A 356 -20.31 4.07 -30.14
N THR A 357 -21.51 3.63 -30.53
CA THR A 357 -22.43 4.44 -31.35
C THR A 357 -22.86 5.72 -30.61
N ARG A 358 -23.27 5.60 -29.34
CA ARG A 358 -23.61 6.76 -28.50
C ARG A 358 -22.42 7.67 -28.27
N TYR A 359 -21.23 7.08 -28.07
CA TYR A 359 -20.01 7.84 -27.88
C TYR A 359 -19.60 8.60 -29.14
N ASN A 360 -19.72 7.98 -30.32
CA ASN A 360 -19.48 8.66 -31.59
C ASN A 360 -20.40 9.87 -31.75
N GLN A 361 -21.70 9.72 -31.46
CA GLN A 361 -22.67 10.83 -31.50
C GLN A 361 -22.34 11.96 -30.50
N ALA A 362 -21.73 11.63 -29.36
CA ALA A 362 -21.27 12.64 -28.40
C ALA A 362 -20.01 13.36 -28.91
N LEU A 363 -19.06 12.63 -29.53
CA LEU A 363 -17.87 13.21 -30.13
C LEU A 363 -18.20 14.09 -31.36
N ASP A 364 -19.24 13.75 -32.13
CA ASP A 364 -19.71 14.55 -33.27
C ASP A 364 -20.23 15.95 -32.82
N LYS A 365 -20.55 16.13 -31.53
CA LYS A 365 -20.96 17.43 -30.97
C LYS A 365 -19.77 18.35 -30.64
N LEU A 366 -18.54 17.83 -30.60
CA LEU A 366 -17.36 18.64 -30.34
C LEU A 366 -17.14 19.63 -31.49
N LYS A 367 -16.80 20.87 -31.13
CA LYS A 367 -16.53 21.91 -32.12
C LYS A 367 -15.12 21.77 -32.66
N ILE A 368 -15.00 21.49 -33.95
CA ILE A 368 -13.70 21.34 -34.63
C ILE A 368 -13.35 22.63 -35.38
N HIS A 369 -12.08 23.02 -35.38
CA HIS A 369 -11.59 24.08 -36.26
C HIS A 369 -11.71 23.67 -37.74
N SER A 370 -12.54 24.36 -38.52
CA SER A 370 -12.63 24.17 -39.96
C SER A 370 -11.49 24.92 -40.66
N VAL A 371 -10.41 24.20 -41.00
CA VAL A 371 -9.34 24.72 -41.87
C VAL A 371 -9.78 24.46 -43.31
N ASP A 372 -9.96 25.52 -44.09
CA ASP A 372 -10.50 25.47 -45.46
C ASP A 372 -9.37 25.59 -46.50
N ARG A 373 -9.72 25.47 -47.80
CA ARG A 373 -8.81 25.66 -48.95
C ARG A 373 -8.15 27.05 -48.99
N ASN A 374 -8.68 28.02 -48.25
CA ASN A 374 -8.13 29.38 -48.13
C ASN A 374 -6.94 29.48 -47.16
N ASP A 375 -6.74 28.47 -46.29
CA ASP A 375 -5.65 28.42 -45.30
C ASP A 375 -4.44 27.63 -45.82
N LEU A 376 -4.27 27.52 -47.15
CA LEU A 376 -3.06 26.97 -47.76
C LEU A 376 -1.92 28.00 -47.70
N LEU A 377 -0.66 27.52 -47.78
CA LEU A 377 0.53 28.36 -47.63
C LEU A 377 0.51 29.61 -48.53
N GLY A 378 0.04 29.48 -49.78
CA GLY A 378 -0.07 30.58 -50.76
C GLY A 378 -1.39 31.36 -50.75
N GLY A 379 -2.27 31.19 -49.75
CA GLY A 379 -3.57 31.87 -49.67
C GLY A 379 -3.49 33.33 -49.18
N ASP A 380 -4.30 34.22 -49.78
CA ASP A 380 -4.40 35.64 -49.43
C ASP A 380 -5.13 35.86 -48.09
N GLN A 381 -4.47 36.52 -47.15
CA GLN A 381 -5.02 36.85 -45.81
C GLN A 381 -6.16 37.89 -45.85
N VAL A 382 -6.32 38.60 -46.98
CA VAL A 382 -7.28 39.71 -47.14
C VAL A 382 -8.71 39.22 -47.35
N SER A 383 -8.91 38.03 -47.94
CA SER A 383 -10.24 37.46 -48.16
C SER A 383 -10.93 36.98 -46.87
N GLN A 384 -10.18 36.75 -45.79
CA GLN A 384 -10.73 36.38 -44.47
C GLN A 384 -11.40 37.57 -43.75
N LYS A 385 -11.11 38.83 -44.15
CA LYS A 385 -11.74 40.03 -43.56
C LYS A 385 -13.00 40.50 -44.29
N SER A 386 -13.32 39.98 -45.48
CA SER A 386 -14.38 40.55 -46.35
C SER A 386 -15.70 39.78 -46.40
N THR A 387 -15.85 38.65 -45.70
CA THR A 387 -17.04 37.78 -45.85
C THR A 387 -18.18 38.02 -44.85
N HIS A 388 -18.12 39.06 -44.00
CA HIS A 388 -19.23 39.43 -43.10
C HIS A 388 -19.57 40.93 -43.16
N PRO A 389 -20.63 41.34 -43.89
CA PRO A 389 -21.02 42.75 -44.01
C PRO A 389 -21.97 43.22 -42.90
N PHE A 390 -22.02 42.57 -41.72
CA PHE A 390 -22.86 43.02 -40.59
C PHE A 390 -22.17 42.81 -39.23
N PRO A 391 -22.07 43.85 -38.38
CA PRO A 391 -21.54 43.73 -37.03
C PRO A 391 -22.68 43.33 -36.08
N SER A 392 -22.90 42.03 -35.88
CA SER A 392 -23.73 41.54 -34.77
C SER A 392 -22.83 40.99 -33.66
N GLY A 393 -22.93 41.56 -32.46
CA GLY A 393 -22.06 41.32 -31.31
C GLY A 393 -21.88 39.85 -30.91
N ARG A 394 -20.85 39.22 -31.46
CA ARG A 394 -20.20 38.04 -30.89
C ARG A 394 -18.73 38.37 -30.67
N SER A 395 -18.24 37.98 -29.49
CA SER A 395 -16.85 38.06 -29.06
C SER A 395 -15.87 37.54 -30.12
N PRO A 396 -14.64 38.05 -30.20
CA PRO A 396 -13.67 37.61 -31.21
C PRO A 396 -13.40 36.12 -31.05
N LEU A 397 -13.49 35.34 -32.14
CA LEU A 397 -13.03 33.95 -32.11
C LEU A 397 -11.51 33.93 -31.85
N PRO A 398 -10.98 32.97 -31.07
CA PRO A 398 -9.54 32.81 -30.90
C PRO A 398 -8.89 32.58 -32.27
N THR A 399 -7.84 33.34 -32.57
CA THR A 399 -7.02 33.19 -33.79
C THR A 399 -6.28 31.85 -33.75
N HIS A 400 -6.85 30.80 -34.33
CA HIS A 400 -6.16 29.52 -34.55
C HIS A 400 -5.18 29.67 -35.71
N ASP A 401 -3.87 29.48 -35.46
CA ASP A 401 -2.84 29.44 -36.50
C ASP A 401 -2.68 28.00 -37.01
N PRO A 402 -3.10 27.68 -38.26
CA PRO A 402 -3.03 26.32 -38.81
C PRO A 402 -1.60 25.81 -39.02
N PHE A 403 -0.59 26.69 -39.00
CA PHE A 403 0.80 26.35 -39.33
C PHE A 403 1.70 26.19 -38.09
N ALA A 404 1.20 26.53 -36.90
CA ALA A 404 1.92 26.41 -35.65
C ALA A 404 1.38 25.25 -34.80
N LEU A 405 2.29 24.45 -34.25
CA LEU A 405 1.93 23.29 -33.43
C LEU A 405 1.31 23.69 -32.07
N GLY A 406 1.77 24.78 -31.45
CA GLY A 406 1.21 25.33 -30.21
C GLY A 406 0.96 24.29 -29.11
N ARG A 407 -0.25 24.31 -28.54
CA ARG A 407 -0.71 23.33 -27.52
C ARG A 407 -1.18 21.99 -28.12
N ARG A 408 -1.20 21.83 -29.45
CA ARG A 408 -1.68 20.60 -30.10
C ARG A 408 -0.72 19.43 -29.90
N ILE A 409 0.56 19.70 -29.64
CA ILE A 409 1.56 18.67 -29.31
C ILE A 409 1.29 18.00 -27.96
N ASP A 410 0.59 18.67 -27.04
CA ASP A 410 0.31 18.14 -25.70
C ASP A 410 -0.54 16.86 -25.78
N VAL A 411 -1.30 16.70 -26.86
CA VAL A 411 -2.09 15.50 -27.18
C VAL A 411 -1.21 14.24 -27.34
N LEU A 412 0.03 14.39 -27.82
CA LEU A 412 1.02 13.32 -27.93
C LEU A 412 1.82 13.14 -26.63
N LYS A 413 2.19 14.24 -25.96
CA LYS A 413 3.02 14.19 -24.73
C LYS A 413 2.26 13.68 -23.51
N SER A 414 0.93 13.80 -23.50
CA SER A 414 0.07 13.37 -22.40
C SER A 414 -0.11 11.85 -22.40
N SER A 415 0.86 11.12 -21.85
CA SER A 415 0.89 9.65 -21.80
C SER A 415 -0.22 9.01 -20.94
N ASN A 416 -0.88 9.77 -20.05
CA ASN A 416 -1.82 9.25 -19.04
C ASN A 416 -3.21 9.91 -19.03
N GLN A 417 -3.61 10.61 -20.10
CA GLN A 417 -4.96 11.18 -20.15
C GLN A 417 -5.99 10.14 -20.57
N MET A 418 -6.87 9.76 -19.63
CA MET A 418 -8.06 8.95 -19.90
C MET A 418 -8.90 9.54 -21.03
N ALA A 419 -9.59 8.69 -21.80
CA ALA A 419 -10.46 9.16 -22.87
C ALA A 419 -11.62 10.01 -22.31
N LEU A 420 -11.94 11.09 -23.02
CA LEU A 420 -12.97 12.06 -22.65
C LEU A 420 -14.33 11.38 -22.47
N SER A 421 -14.98 11.57 -21.32
CA SER A 421 -16.28 10.95 -21.12
C SER A 421 -17.37 11.49 -22.03
N SER A 422 -18.33 10.64 -22.41
CA SER A 422 -19.43 11.03 -23.31
C SER A 422 -20.17 12.28 -22.82
N TYR A 423 -20.39 12.43 -21.52
CA TYR A 423 -21.06 13.60 -20.94
C TYR A 423 -20.21 14.88 -21.09
N LEU A 424 -18.92 14.79 -20.78
CA LEU A 424 -17.99 15.92 -20.92
C LEU A 424 -17.81 16.32 -22.38
N ALA A 425 -17.85 15.36 -23.31
CA ALA A 425 -17.81 15.64 -24.75
C ALA A 425 -19.02 16.44 -25.23
N GLU A 426 -20.21 16.25 -24.65
CA GLU A 426 -21.40 17.03 -25.02
C GLU A 426 -21.42 18.42 -24.41
N GLU A 427 -20.84 18.60 -23.22
CA GLU A 427 -20.81 19.88 -22.52
C GLU A 427 -19.66 20.80 -22.95
N ASP A 428 -18.60 20.25 -23.53
CA ASP A 428 -17.43 21.03 -23.92
C ASP A 428 -17.76 22.00 -25.07
N ARG A 429 -17.55 23.28 -24.79
CA ARG A 429 -17.80 24.38 -25.74
C ARG A 429 -16.53 24.86 -26.44
N SER A 430 -15.37 24.30 -26.09
CA SER A 430 -14.07 24.64 -26.62
C SER A 430 -13.92 24.18 -28.07
N TYR A 431 -13.10 24.90 -28.84
CA TYR A 431 -12.73 24.47 -30.19
C TYR A 431 -11.48 23.60 -30.13
N HIS A 432 -11.52 22.48 -30.86
CA HIS A 432 -10.46 21.48 -30.87
C HIS A 432 -9.95 21.22 -32.29
N GLY A 433 -8.73 20.69 -32.39
CA GLY A 433 -8.21 20.12 -33.63
C GLY A 433 -8.81 18.73 -33.92
N ILE A 434 -8.65 18.24 -35.15
CA ILE A 434 -9.17 16.93 -35.58
C ILE A 434 -8.56 15.75 -34.81
N GLU A 435 -7.38 15.94 -34.23
CA GLU A 435 -6.67 14.95 -33.42
C GLU A 435 -7.38 14.60 -32.11
N VAL A 436 -8.19 15.52 -31.56
CA VAL A 436 -8.87 15.31 -30.27
C VAL A 436 -9.98 14.26 -30.36
N PRO A 437 -10.98 14.37 -31.26
CA PRO A 437 -11.98 13.31 -31.43
C PRO A 437 -11.35 11.99 -31.90
N PHE A 438 -10.33 12.06 -32.78
CA PHE A 438 -9.60 10.87 -33.23
C PHE A 438 -8.89 10.15 -32.06
N ARG A 439 -8.15 10.87 -31.22
CA ARG A 439 -7.47 10.32 -30.03
C ARG A 439 -8.48 9.69 -29.08
N ASN A 440 -9.52 10.42 -28.71
CA ASN A 440 -10.46 9.99 -27.69
C ASN A 440 -11.28 8.77 -28.10
N PHE A 441 -11.62 8.64 -29.40
CA PHE A 441 -12.26 7.43 -29.91
C PHE A 441 -11.32 6.23 -29.90
N ASN A 442 -10.12 6.38 -30.48
CA ASN A 442 -9.18 5.27 -30.64
C ASN A 442 -8.57 4.83 -29.30
N LEU A 443 -8.28 5.75 -28.37
CA LEU A 443 -7.83 5.41 -27.02
C LEU A 443 -8.87 4.57 -26.29
N ALA A 444 -10.14 5.01 -26.30
CA ALA A 444 -11.23 4.23 -25.71
C ALA A 444 -11.36 2.85 -26.36
N LEU A 445 -11.19 2.75 -27.68
CA LEU A 445 -11.23 1.48 -28.40
C LEU A 445 -10.10 0.55 -27.96
N ILE A 446 -8.84 1.00 -27.96
CA ILE A 446 -7.68 0.19 -27.58
C ILE A 446 -7.78 -0.32 -26.15
N ASP A 447 -8.23 0.53 -25.23
CA ASP A 447 -8.42 0.15 -23.84
C ASP A 447 -9.51 -0.92 -23.66
N ASN A 448 -10.64 -0.78 -24.35
CA ASN A 448 -11.71 -1.78 -24.28
C ASN A 448 -11.32 -3.09 -24.96
N VAL A 449 -10.63 -3.04 -26.10
CA VAL A 449 -10.14 -4.25 -26.78
C VAL A 449 -9.12 -4.97 -25.89
N SER A 450 -8.22 -4.23 -25.23
CA SER A 450 -7.23 -4.80 -24.30
C SER A 450 -7.92 -5.47 -23.11
N ALA A 451 -8.87 -4.80 -22.47
CA ALA A 451 -9.61 -5.32 -21.32
C ALA A 451 -10.39 -6.60 -21.68
N GLU A 452 -11.12 -6.59 -22.81
CA GLU A 452 -11.86 -7.77 -23.27
C GLU A 452 -10.94 -8.92 -23.67
N PHE A 453 -9.80 -8.64 -24.29
CA PHE A 453 -8.84 -9.68 -24.64
C PHE A 453 -8.23 -10.34 -23.40
N SER A 454 -7.83 -9.54 -22.40
CA SER A 454 -7.37 -10.06 -21.12
C SER A 454 -8.46 -10.86 -20.40
N PHE A 455 -9.69 -10.35 -20.36
CA PHE A 455 -10.81 -11.06 -19.73
C PHE A 455 -11.14 -12.39 -20.43
N MET A 456 -11.15 -12.41 -21.76
CA MET A 456 -11.42 -13.61 -22.55
C MET A 456 -10.31 -14.67 -22.40
N THR A 457 -9.06 -14.24 -22.28
CA THR A 457 -7.94 -15.16 -22.04
C THR A 457 -7.94 -15.70 -20.61
N GLU A 458 -8.30 -14.89 -19.62
CA GLU A 458 -8.35 -15.29 -18.20
C GLU A 458 -9.56 -16.17 -17.86
N THR A 459 -10.77 -15.80 -18.29
CA THR A 459 -12.02 -16.42 -17.82
C THR A 459 -12.44 -17.62 -18.65
N PHE A 460 -12.31 -17.53 -19.98
CA PHE A 460 -12.79 -18.58 -20.90
C PHE A 460 -11.72 -19.59 -21.29
N ALA A 461 -10.51 -19.51 -20.70
CA ALA A 461 -9.39 -20.44 -20.83
C ALA A 461 -9.32 -21.08 -22.23
N ALA A 462 -9.35 -20.24 -23.28
CA ALA A 462 -9.36 -20.74 -24.64
C ALA A 462 -8.09 -21.60 -24.82
N ARG A 463 -8.27 -22.86 -25.23
CA ARG A 463 -7.17 -23.83 -25.44
C ARG A 463 -6.07 -23.31 -26.38
N SER A 464 -6.30 -22.18 -27.06
CA SER A 464 -5.33 -21.42 -27.83
C SER A 464 -5.65 -19.91 -27.85
N VAL A 465 -4.61 -19.07 -27.77
CA VAL A 465 -4.66 -17.59 -27.91
C VAL A 465 -5.31 -17.17 -29.24
N HIS A 466 -5.17 -17.99 -30.30
CA HIS A 466 -5.78 -17.72 -31.60
C HIS A 466 -7.31 -17.80 -31.58
N GLN A 467 -7.88 -18.71 -30.80
CA GLN A 467 -9.34 -18.83 -30.68
C GLN A 467 -9.93 -17.66 -29.90
N ALA A 468 -9.27 -17.23 -28.82
CA ALA A 468 -9.64 -16.02 -28.10
C ALA A 468 -9.59 -14.80 -29.02
N SER A 469 -8.51 -14.67 -29.81
CA SER A 469 -8.36 -13.57 -30.77
C SER A 469 -9.50 -13.52 -31.78
N ARG A 470 -9.91 -14.67 -32.36
CA ARG A 470 -11.05 -14.73 -33.29
C ARG A 470 -12.38 -14.31 -32.65
N LYS A 471 -12.62 -14.72 -31.40
CA LYS A 471 -13.85 -14.35 -30.68
C LYS A 471 -13.88 -12.85 -30.36
N VAL A 472 -12.77 -12.28 -29.92
CA VAL A 472 -12.67 -10.82 -29.66
C VAL A 472 -12.79 -10.02 -30.96
N LEU A 473 -12.19 -10.49 -32.07
CA LEU A 473 -12.39 -9.89 -33.39
C LEU A 473 -13.88 -9.83 -33.75
N ALA A 474 -14.64 -10.90 -33.54
CA ALA A 474 -16.08 -10.93 -33.81
C ALA A 474 -16.90 -9.96 -32.93
N ILE A 475 -16.43 -9.67 -31.71
CA ILE A 475 -17.05 -8.66 -30.81
C ILE A 475 -16.84 -7.26 -31.37
N PHE A 476 -15.60 -6.93 -31.77
CA PHE A 476 -15.21 -5.57 -32.13
C PHE A 476 -15.29 -5.23 -33.61
N GLU A 477 -15.51 -6.20 -34.51
CA GLU A 477 -15.66 -5.95 -35.95
C GLU A 477 -16.63 -4.80 -36.29
N PRO A 478 -17.85 -4.70 -35.72
CA PRO A 478 -18.72 -3.54 -35.95
C PRO A 478 -18.16 -2.21 -35.41
N VAL A 479 -17.40 -2.26 -34.31
CA VAL A 479 -16.81 -1.07 -33.69
C VAL A 479 -15.60 -0.58 -34.48
N PHE A 480 -14.80 -1.50 -35.04
CA PHE A 480 -13.74 -1.17 -35.99
C PHE A 480 -14.29 -0.49 -37.23
N ALA A 481 -15.44 -0.94 -37.75
CA ALA A 481 -16.12 -0.26 -38.84
C ALA A 481 -16.56 1.17 -38.46
N LEU A 482 -17.05 1.39 -37.23
CA LEU A 482 -17.36 2.74 -36.74
C LEU A 482 -16.12 3.63 -36.66
N GLY A 483 -15.01 3.15 -36.10
CA GLY A 483 -13.76 3.91 -36.02
C GLY A 483 -13.17 4.25 -37.39
N HIS A 484 -13.27 3.32 -38.33
CA HIS A 484 -12.87 3.54 -39.72
C HIS A 484 -13.74 4.62 -40.39
N ASN A 485 -15.06 4.58 -40.20
CA ASN A 485 -15.98 5.59 -40.74
C ASN A 485 -15.76 6.97 -40.10
N LEU A 486 -15.57 7.04 -38.79
CA LEU A 486 -15.24 8.29 -38.08
C LEU A 486 -13.96 8.90 -38.64
N THR A 487 -12.90 8.10 -38.76
CA THR A 487 -11.62 8.58 -39.30
C THR A 487 -11.81 9.09 -40.73
N LYS A 488 -12.55 8.37 -41.57
CA LYS A 488 -12.87 8.81 -42.94
C LYS A 488 -13.61 10.16 -42.94
N GLN A 489 -14.60 10.35 -42.07
CA GLN A 489 -15.37 11.59 -41.96
C GLN A 489 -14.50 12.77 -41.52
N LEU A 490 -13.58 12.56 -40.56
CA LEU A 490 -12.68 13.61 -40.07
C LEU A 490 -11.67 14.08 -41.14
N ILE A 491 -11.23 13.18 -42.02
CA ILE A 491 -10.19 13.49 -43.00
C ILE A 491 -10.71 13.95 -44.38
N GLU A 492 -11.97 13.67 -44.73
CA GLU A 492 -12.48 13.87 -46.10
C GLU A 492 -12.46 15.35 -46.55
N ASN A 493 -12.83 16.27 -45.66
CA ASN A 493 -13.00 17.69 -45.98
C ASN A 493 -11.88 18.60 -45.43
N THR A 494 -10.93 18.05 -44.68
CA THR A 494 -9.94 18.85 -43.95
C THR A 494 -8.68 19.12 -44.78
N THR A 495 -8.16 20.36 -44.74
CA THR A 495 -6.86 20.76 -45.34
C THR A 495 -5.75 20.91 -44.30
N ASP A 496 -6.01 20.63 -43.02
CA ASP A 496 -5.04 20.67 -41.93
C ASP A 496 -4.03 19.50 -42.01
N CYS A 497 -2.85 19.79 -42.51
CA CYS A 497 -1.75 18.83 -42.63
C CYS A 497 -1.22 18.39 -41.25
N LEU A 498 -1.09 19.32 -40.28
CA LEU A 498 -0.54 19.03 -38.96
C LEU A 498 -1.48 18.12 -38.16
N GLY A 499 -2.79 18.35 -38.25
CA GLY A 499 -3.80 17.49 -37.62
C GLY A 499 -3.75 16.04 -38.12
N ILE A 500 -3.57 15.83 -39.43
CA ILE A 500 -3.45 14.47 -39.98
C ILE A 500 -2.15 13.82 -39.54
N LEU A 501 -1.04 14.56 -39.54
CA LEU A 501 0.24 14.04 -39.08
C LEU A 501 0.19 13.68 -37.58
N LEU A 502 -0.47 14.48 -36.75
CA LEU A 502 -0.76 14.15 -35.35
C LEU A 502 -1.57 12.86 -35.23
N CYS A 503 -2.61 12.67 -36.06
CA CYS A 503 -3.39 11.43 -36.09
C CYS A 503 -2.53 10.21 -36.48
N VAL A 504 -1.59 10.37 -37.43
CA VAL A 504 -0.63 9.31 -37.81
C VAL A 504 0.25 8.94 -36.61
N ARG A 505 0.80 9.93 -35.89
CA ARG A 505 1.63 9.69 -34.70
C ARG A 505 0.85 9.04 -33.56
N LEU A 506 -0.37 9.48 -33.31
CA LEU A 506 -1.27 8.84 -32.36
C LEU A 506 -1.54 7.37 -32.74
N ASN A 507 -1.78 7.09 -34.02
CA ASN A 507 -2.01 5.72 -34.49
C ASN A 507 -0.76 4.83 -34.34
N GLN A 508 0.44 5.39 -34.54
CA GLN A 508 1.71 4.71 -34.25
C GLN A 508 1.89 4.43 -32.75
N GLN A 509 1.55 5.40 -31.89
CA GLN A 509 1.56 5.20 -30.43
C GLN A 509 0.59 4.10 -30.01
N PHE A 510 -0.63 4.08 -30.55
CA PHE A 510 -1.59 3.01 -30.30
C PHE A 510 -1.09 1.64 -30.77
N ALA A 511 -0.39 1.57 -31.90
CA ALA A 511 0.27 0.34 -32.35
C ALA A 511 1.32 -0.15 -31.33
N PHE A 512 2.16 0.75 -30.84
CA PHE A 512 3.17 0.42 -29.84
C PHE A 512 2.55 -0.01 -28.51
N GLU A 513 1.47 0.65 -28.08
CA GLU A 513 0.72 0.27 -26.88
C GLU A 513 0.12 -1.14 -27.00
N LEU A 514 -0.47 -1.48 -28.14
CA LEU A 514 -1.00 -2.83 -28.40
C LEU A 514 0.10 -3.90 -28.39
N GLN A 515 1.25 -3.61 -29.00
CA GLN A 515 2.42 -4.50 -28.97
C GLN A 515 2.94 -4.69 -27.54
N ARG A 516 3.04 -3.60 -26.76
CA ARG A 516 3.45 -3.66 -25.34
C ARG A 516 2.48 -4.49 -24.51
N ARG A 517 1.17 -4.36 -24.75
CA ARG A 517 0.11 -5.13 -24.10
C ARG A 517 -0.04 -6.56 -24.67
N LYS A 518 0.70 -6.93 -25.73
CA LYS A 518 0.66 -8.21 -26.44
C LYS A 518 -0.74 -8.58 -26.96
N VAL A 519 -1.47 -7.61 -27.50
CA VAL A 519 -2.84 -7.80 -28.03
C VAL A 519 -2.85 -7.73 -29.56
N PRO A 520 -2.80 -8.87 -30.28
CA PRO A 520 -2.67 -8.90 -31.74
C PRO A 520 -3.98 -8.59 -32.50
N VAL A 521 -5.10 -8.47 -31.77
CA VAL A 521 -6.46 -8.38 -32.34
C VAL A 521 -6.68 -7.09 -33.13
N ALA A 522 -6.10 -5.98 -32.70
CA ALA A 522 -6.35 -4.66 -33.28
C ALA A 522 -5.31 -4.22 -34.33
N ASP A 523 -4.28 -5.04 -34.61
CA ASP A 523 -3.23 -4.69 -35.58
C ASP A 523 -3.77 -4.44 -36.99
N SER A 524 -4.75 -5.26 -37.42
CA SER A 524 -5.42 -5.09 -38.71
C SER A 524 -6.18 -3.76 -38.82
N TYR A 525 -6.81 -3.33 -37.72
CA TYR A 525 -7.52 -2.05 -37.64
C TYR A 525 -6.54 -0.88 -37.71
N ILE A 526 -5.46 -0.90 -36.92
CA ILE A 526 -4.42 0.13 -36.95
C ILE A 526 -3.81 0.28 -38.35
N ASN A 527 -3.53 -0.84 -39.02
CA ASN A 527 -3.05 -0.83 -40.40
C ASN A 527 -4.07 -0.23 -41.38
N SER A 528 -5.36 -0.58 -41.22
CA SER A 528 -6.42 0.01 -42.04
C SER A 528 -6.52 1.54 -41.85
N ILE A 529 -6.37 2.04 -40.63
CA ILE A 529 -6.35 3.48 -40.34
C ILE A 529 -5.11 4.15 -40.95
N ASN A 530 -3.94 3.52 -40.87
CA ASN A 530 -2.73 4.00 -41.54
C ASN A 530 -2.91 4.14 -43.07
N MET A 531 -3.61 3.19 -43.70
CA MET A 531 -3.91 3.22 -45.13
C MET A 531 -4.89 4.33 -45.53
N LEU A 532 -5.61 4.95 -44.59
CA LEU A 532 -6.42 6.15 -44.84
C LEU A 532 -5.62 7.44 -44.63
N LEU A 533 -4.83 7.50 -43.55
CA LEU A 533 -4.16 8.74 -43.12
C LEU A 533 -3.01 9.13 -44.06
N TRP A 534 -2.16 8.19 -44.46
CA TRP A 534 -0.96 8.49 -45.27
C TRP A 534 -1.28 9.03 -46.68
N PRO A 535 -2.18 8.41 -47.48
CA PRO A 535 -2.53 8.95 -48.78
C PRO A 535 -3.17 10.35 -48.68
N ARG A 536 -3.97 10.58 -47.62
CA ARG A 536 -4.57 11.89 -47.40
C ARG A 536 -3.54 12.96 -47.03
N PHE A 537 -2.57 12.63 -46.17
CA PHE A 537 -1.45 13.52 -45.83
C PHE A 537 -0.68 13.94 -47.10
N GLN A 538 -0.34 12.98 -47.96
CA GLN A 538 0.34 13.26 -49.23
C GLN A 538 -0.47 14.20 -50.12
N MET A 539 -1.78 13.96 -50.26
CA MET A 539 -2.66 14.81 -51.07
C MET A 539 -2.71 16.25 -50.54
N ILE A 540 -2.77 16.45 -49.22
CA ILE A 540 -2.75 17.80 -48.62
C ILE A 540 -1.40 18.47 -48.83
N MET A 541 -0.28 17.75 -48.67
CA MET A 541 1.05 18.27 -48.97
C MET A 541 1.19 18.69 -50.45
N ASP A 542 0.63 17.91 -51.38
CA ASP A 542 0.56 18.28 -52.80
C ASP A 542 -0.30 19.54 -53.02
N MET A 543 -1.40 19.73 -52.27
CA MET A 543 -2.20 20.96 -52.32
C MET A 543 -1.42 22.18 -51.82
N HIS A 544 -0.61 22.05 -50.75
CA HIS A 544 0.28 23.12 -50.29
C HIS A 544 1.36 23.45 -51.33
N HIS A 545 1.96 22.44 -51.94
CA HIS A 545 2.92 22.60 -53.03
C HIS A 545 2.30 23.32 -54.24
N GLU A 546 1.11 22.91 -54.68
CA GLU A 546 0.42 23.53 -55.81
C GLU A 546 -0.01 24.98 -55.50
N SER A 547 -0.44 25.25 -54.26
CA SER A 547 -0.75 26.61 -53.80
C SER A 547 0.47 27.53 -53.87
N LEU A 548 1.63 27.05 -53.41
CA LEU A 548 2.88 27.78 -53.47
C LEU A 548 3.34 28.05 -54.92
N LYS A 549 3.18 27.05 -55.80
CA LYS A 549 3.45 27.17 -57.23
C LYS A 549 2.55 28.18 -57.93
N ARG A 550 1.25 28.26 -57.55
CA ARG A 550 0.30 29.28 -58.04
C ARG A 550 0.64 30.68 -57.53
N ALA A 551 1.09 30.81 -56.28
CA ALA A 551 1.59 32.09 -55.74
C ALA A 551 2.86 32.55 -56.50
N SER A 552 3.75 31.61 -56.81
CA SER A 552 4.94 31.85 -57.64
C SER A 552 4.58 32.30 -59.06
N SER A 553 3.58 31.69 -59.71
CA SER A 553 3.19 32.04 -61.09
C SER A 553 2.42 33.37 -61.20
N SER A 554 1.57 33.70 -60.22
CA SER A 554 0.77 34.93 -60.17
C SER A 554 1.57 36.21 -59.89
N SER A 555 2.79 36.09 -59.35
CA SER A 555 3.70 37.20 -59.02
C SER A 555 4.21 38.00 -60.24
N GLY A 556 3.83 37.64 -61.48
CA GLY A 556 4.28 38.28 -62.72
C GLY A 556 3.40 39.39 -63.30
N ARG A 557 2.16 39.61 -62.81
CA ARG A 557 1.25 40.65 -63.33
C ARG A 557 0.44 41.30 -62.21
N GLY A 558 0.68 42.59 -61.94
CA GLY A 558 -0.24 43.51 -61.25
C GLY A 558 -0.42 43.36 -59.73
N ASN A 559 -0.29 42.18 -59.14
CA ASN A 559 -0.68 41.95 -57.73
C ASN A 559 0.45 42.09 -56.68
N ILE A 560 1.62 42.61 -57.07
CA ILE A 560 2.71 42.93 -56.12
C ILE A 560 2.24 43.91 -55.03
N SER A 561 1.18 44.69 -55.29
CA SER A 561 0.62 45.65 -54.34
C SER A 561 -0.24 45.03 -53.23
N ALA A 562 -0.81 43.83 -53.37
CA ALA A 562 -1.68 43.26 -52.32
C ALA A 562 -0.88 42.41 -51.30
N LEU A 563 0.16 41.71 -51.74
CA LEU A 563 1.05 40.94 -50.88
C LEU A 563 2.08 41.80 -50.11
N ALA A 564 2.26 43.07 -50.51
CA ALA A 564 3.23 44.00 -49.93
C ALA A 564 2.62 45.01 -48.94
N LEU A 565 1.32 44.98 -48.67
CA LEU A 565 0.64 46.00 -47.84
C LEU A 565 0.57 45.62 -46.35
N THR A 566 1.73 45.47 -45.73
CA THR A 566 1.96 45.89 -44.34
C THR A 566 3.35 46.53 -44.26
N GLY A 567 3.41 47.82 -44.57
CA GLY A 567 4.65 48.60 -44.59
C GLY A 567 4.96 49.11 -45.99
N GLY A 568 4.61 50.36 -46.25
CA GLY A 568 4.94 51.03 -47.50
C GLY A 568 6.45 51.11 -47.67
N ASP A 569 7.01 50.28 -48.55
CA ASP A 569 8.12 50.64 -49.43
C ASP A 569 8.32 49.53 -50.46
N LYS A 570 8.49 49.91 -51.72
CA LYS A 570 8.76 49.00 -52.85
C LYS A 570 10.12 48.28 -52.74
N GLN A 571 10.77 48.29 -51.58
CA GLN A 571 12.19 48.02 -51.38
C GLN A 571 12.52 47.43 -49.98
N SER A 572 11.58 46.76 -49.31
CA SER A 572 11.90 46.17 -48.01
C SER A 572 12.82 44.95 -48.13
N LEU A 573 13.96 44.99 -47.45
CA LEU A 573 14.88 43.86 -47.26
C LEU A 573 14.38 42.89 -46.16
N ALA A 574 13.20 43.15 -45.58
CA ALA A 574 12.62 42.32 -44.53
C ALA A 574 12.22 40.93 -45.06
N PRO A 575 12.24 39.90 -44.20
CA PRO A 575 11.73 38.58 -44.54
C PRO A 575 10.28 38.65 -45.04
N HIS A 576 9.98 37.89 -46.08
CA HIS A 576 8.64 37.80 -46.64
C HIS A 576 7.69 37.13 -45.62
N PHE A 577 6.42 37.54 -45.53
CA PHE A 577 5.48 36.95 -44.54
C PHE A 577 5.31 35.43 -44.73
N LEU A 578 5.36 34.95 -45.98
CA LEU A 578 5.35 33.51 -46.30
C LEU A 578 6.53 32.76 -45.69
N THR A 579 7.68 33.42 -45.48
CA THR A 579 8.87 32.81 -44.86
C THR A 579 8.61 32.44 -43.41
N GLN A 580 7.87 33.28 -42.67
CA GLN A 580 7.48 32.95 -41.30
C GLN A 580 6.50 31.76 -41.27
N ARG A 581 5.47 31.77 -42.12
CA ARG A 581 4.49 30.66 -42.21
C ARG A 581 5.14 29.35 -42.64
N PHE A 582 5.99 29.39 -43.66
CA PHE A 582 6.73 28.23 -44.12
C PHE A 582 7.70 27.74 -43.04
N GLY A 583 8.41 28.64 -42.35
CA GLY A 583 9.28 28.29 -41.23
C GLY A 583 8.54 27.61 -40.07
N GLN A 584 7.38 28.13 -39.67
CA GLN A 584 6.52 27.54 -38.63
C GLN A 584 5.95 26.18 -39.05
N PHE A 585 5.51 26.06 -40.30
CA PHE A 585 5.00 24.80 -40.86
C PHE A 585 6.10 23.73 -40.94
N LEU A 586 7.29 24.12 -41.42
CA LEU A 586 8.47 23.27 -41.48
C LEU A 586 8.90 22.82 -40.08
N HIS A 587 9.01 23.74 -39.13
CA HIS A 587 9.31 23.43 -37.73
C HIS A 587 8.32 22.42 -37.14
N SER A 588 7.02 22.64 -37.35
CA SER A 588 5.97 21.77 -36.82
C SER A 588 6.05 20.35 -37.40
N ILE A 589 6.30 20.19 -38.70
CA ILE A 589 6.48 18.87 -39.34
C ILE A 589 7.76 18.19 -38.85
N LEU A 590 8.87 18.93 -38.73
CA LEU A 590 10.14 18.40 -38.24
C LEU A 590 10.04 17.95 -36.78
N GLN A 591 9.39 18.73 -35.93
CA GLN A 591 9.15 18.38 -34.53
C GLN A 591 8.28 17.13 -34.40
N LEU A 592 7.27 16.95 -35.23
CA LEU A 592 6.47 15.72 -35.28
C LEU A 592 7.20 14.52 -35.91
N SER A 593 8.39 14.72 -36.48
CA SER A 593 9.17 13.68 -37.16
C SER A 593 10.43 13.27 -36.38
N SER A 594 10.66 13.82 -35.19
CA SER A 594 11.86 13.53 -34.39
C SER A 594 11.90 12.11 -33.83
N GLU A 595 10.74 11.53 -33.51
CA GLU A 595 10.61 10.26 -32.77
C GLU A 595 10.37 9.04 -33.67
N ALA A 596 10.22 9.23 -34.99
CA ALA A 596 9.73 8.18 -35.89
C ALA A 596 10.77 7.64 -36.89
N GLY A 597 10.75 6.33 -37.11
CA GLY A 597 11.60 5.64 -38.11
C GLY A 597 11.13 5.79 -39.56
N ASP A 598 9.83 5.97 -39.79
CA ASP A 598 9.22 6.04 -41.14
C ASP A 598 9.27 7.46 -41.71
N ASN A 599 10.38 7.78 -42.39
CA ASN A 599 10.67 9.12 -42.90
C ASN A 599 10.45 9.30 -44.41
N GLU A 600 10.19 8.24 -45.17
CA GLU A 600 10.25 8.28 -46.64
C GLU A 600 9.12 9.14 -47.28
N PRO A 601 7.83 8.98 -46.93
CA PRO A 601 6.76 9.81 -47.51
C PRO A 601 6.86 11.29 -47.11
N ILE A 602 7.28 11.56 -45.87
CA ILE A 602 7.41 12.91 -45.32
C ILE A 602 8.62 13.61 -45.95
N SER A 603 9.78 12.94 -46.00
CA SER A 603 11.01 13.51 -46.56
C SER A 603 10.85 13.88 -48.04
N HIS A 604 10.24 13.01 -48.85
CA HIS A 604 10.00 13.31 -50.27
C HIS A 604 9.03 14.49 -50.46
N SER A 605 7.93 14.53 -49.70
CA SER A 605 6.93 15.61 -49.78
C SER A 605 7.50 16.94 -49.29
N LEU A 606 8.31 16.90 -48.22
CA LEU A 606 8.96 18.08 -47.65
C LEU A 606 10.04 18.63 -48.59
N GLY A 607 10.88 17.77 -49.17
CA GLY A 607 11.88 18.17 -50.15
C GLY A 607 11.26 18.85 -51.38
N ARG A 608 10.14 18.33 -51.89
CA ARG A 608 9.38 18.98 -52.98
C ARG A 608 8.84 20.35 -52.59
N LEU A 609 8.37 20.52 -51.36
CA LEU A 609 7.86 21.79 -50.87
C LEU A 609 8.98 22.81 -50.64
N THR A 610 10.09 22.41 -50.02
CA THR A 610 11.29 23.23 -49.80
C THR A 610 11.87 23.74 -51.12
N ASN A 611 12.02 22.86 -52.12
CA ASN A 611 12.53 23.25 -53.44
C ASN A 611 11.63 24.27 -54.16
N GLU A 612 10.30 24.15 -54.03
CA GLU A 612 9.37 25.13 -54.62
C GLU A 612 9.41 26.46 -53.86
N PHE A 613 9.58 26.43 -52.53
CA PHE A 613 9.75 27.64 -51.72
C PHE A 613 11.06 28.37 -52.08
N ASP A 614 12.15 27.65 -52.30
CA ASP A 614 13.40 28.20 -52.81
C ASP A 614 13.22 28.83 -54.20
N ALA A 615 12.48 28.18 -55.09
CA ALA A 615 12.17 28.72 -56.41
C ALA A 615 11.33 30.02 -56.33
N LEU A 616 10.39 30.10 -55.39
CA LEU A 616 9.60 31.30 -55.12
C LEU A 616 10.48 32.44 -54.63
N LEU A 617 11.32 32.23 -53.60
CA LEU A 617 12.23 33.25 -53.09
C LEU A 617 13.22 33.70 -54.16
N ALA A 618 13.76 32.78 -54.96
CA ALA A 618 14.63 33.10 -56.08
C ALA A 618 13.92 33.99 -57.12
N LYS A 619 12.63 33.75 -57.41
CA LYS A 619 11.82 34.57 -58.33
C LYS A 619 11.49 35.95 -57.78
N LEU A 620 11.11 36.04 -56.50
CA LEU A 620 10.84 37.32 -55.82
C LEU A 620 12.11 38.18 -55.71
N SER A 621 13.26 37.55 -55.47
CA SER A 621 14.55 38.22 -55.39
C SER A 621 14.98 38.84 -56.74
N LYS A 622 14.58 38.24 -57.88
CA LYS A 622 14.82 38.79 -59.23
C LYS A 622 14.01 40.06 -59.51
N ALA A 623 12.87 40.25 -58.85
CA ALA A 623 12.07 41.48 -58.97
C ALA A 623 12.72 42.70 -58.28
N SER A 624 13.73 42.49 -57.42
CA SER A 624 14.38 43.53 -56.62
C SER A 624 15.54 44.27 -57.32
N GLY A 625 15.81 44.00 -58.60
CA GLY A 625 16.70 44.78 -59.49
C GLY A 625 18.22 44.76 -59.22
N ASP A 626 18.66 44.70 -57.95
CA ASP A 626 20.07 44.80 -57.53
C ASP A 626 20.64 43.47 -57.02
N THR A 627 21.81 43.04 -57.53
CA THR A 627 22.49 41.79 -57.13
C THR A 627 22.81 41.72 -55.63
N LYS A 628 23.32 42.82 -55.04
CA LYS A 628 23.63 42.89 -53.59
C LYS A 628 22.38 42.90 -52.72
N ARG A 629 21.29 43.52 -53.20
CA ARG A 629 20.01 43.53 -52.47
C ARG A 629 19.33 42.17 -52.54
N ARG A 630 19.46 41.48 -53.68
CA ARG A 630 19.02 40.10 -53.89
C ARG A 630 19.67 39.14 -52.89
N GLU A 631 20.99 39.22 -52.76
CA GLU A 631 21.75 38.38 -51.81
C GLU A 631 21.34 38.65 -50.36
N ARG A 632 21.18 39.93 -49.97
CA ARG A 632 20.70 40.30 -48.62
C ARG A 632 19.27 39.84 -48.33
N PHE A 633 18.37 39.96 -49.31
CA PHE A 633 16.99 39.48 -49.18
C PHE A 633 16.96 37.97 -48.98
N LEU A 634 17.70 37.20 -49.79
CA LEU A 634 17.76 35.74 -49.64
C LEU A 634 18.40 35.34 -48.31
N PHE A 635 19.49 36.00 -47.90
CA PHE A 635 20.14 35.78 -46.61
C PHE A 635 19.17 35.99 -45.44
N ASN A 636 18.42 37.10 -45.42
CA ASN A 636 17.47 37.39 -44.34
C ASN A 636 16.35 36.35 -44.24
N ASN A 637 15.85 35.85 -45.39
CA ASN A 637 14.79 34.85 -45.40
C ASN A 637 15.31 33.46 -44.98
N TYR A 638 16.46 33.02 -45.50
CA TYR A 638 17.06 31.73 -45.10
C TYR A 638 17.55 31.74 -43.65
N SER A 639 18.11 32.85 -43.19
CA SER A 639 18.51 33.02 -41.79
C SER A 639 17.31 32.95 -40.85
N LEU A 640 16.16 33.52 -41.23
CA LEU A 640 14.93 33.41 -40.41
C LEU A 640 14.45 31.96 -40.33
N ILE A 641 14.42 31.23 -41.44
CA ILE A 641 14.03 29.81 -41.44
C ILE A 641 14.98 29.00 -40.56
N LEU A 642 16.29 29.18 -40.73
CA LEU A 642 17.30 28.48 -39.94
C LEU A 642 17.15 28.77 -38.44
N THR A 643 16.82 30.01 -38.08
CA THR A 643 16.55 30.42 -36.68
C THR A 643 15.29 29.74 -36.14
N ILE A 644 14.25 29.55 -36.94
CA ILE A 644 13.02 28.89 -36.50
C ILE A 644 13.22 27.37 -36.33
N ILE A 645 14.06 26.75 -37.17
CA ILE A 645 14.29 25.28 -37.12
C ILE A 645 15.52 24.87 -36.30
N SER A 646 16.32 25.79 -35.76
CA SER A 646 17.58 25.49 -35.06
C SER A 646 17.38 24.55 -33.88
N ASP A 647 16.25 24.67 -33.19
CA ASP A 647 15.97 23.96 -31.95
C ASP A 647 15.32 22.59 -32.19
N THR A 648 15.05 22.23 -33.46
CA THR A 648 14.46 20.93 -33.82
C THR A 648 15.52 19.83 -33.91
N LYS A 649 15.22 18.68 -33.31
CA LYS A 649 16.10 17.49 -33.28
C LYS A 649 15.59 16.42 -34.26
N GLY A 650 16.49 15.69 -34.90
CA GLY A 650 16.17 14.54 -35.77
C GLY A 650 16.98 14.52 -37.08
N LYS A 651 17.04 13.35 -37.74
CA LYS A 651 17.79 13.17 -39.00
C LYS A 651 17.30 14.10 -40.11
N LEU A 652 15.97 14.17 -40.30
CA LEU A 652 15.35 15.04 -41.31
C LEU A 652 15.57 16.53 -41.00
N ALA A 653 15.59 16.90 -39.71
CA ALA A 653 15.87 18.27 -39.30
C ALA A 653 17.31 18.68 -39.64
N GLN A 654 18.29 17.79 -39.41
CA GLN A 654 19.68 18.01 -39.81
C GLN A 654 19.84 18.14 -41.33
N GLU A 655 19.13 17.32 -42.11
CA GLU A 655 19.11 17.42 -43.58
C GLU A 655 18.56 18.78 -44.06
N GLN A 656 17.48 19.30 -43.45
CA GLN A 656 16.94 20.62 -43.80
C GLN A 656 17.84 21.77 -43.30
N GLN A 657 18.41 21.66 -42.10
CA GLN A 657 19.37 22.65 -41.58
C GLN A 657 20.60 22.76 -42.48
N THR A 658 21.20 21.63 -42.87
CA THR A 658 22.36 21.60 -43.78
C THR A 658 22.05 22.15 -45.16
N HIS A 659 20.83 21.92 -45.69
CA HIS A 659 20.36 22.54 -46.93
C HIS A 659 20.35 24.06 -46.85
N PHE A 660 19.68 24.64 -45.84
CA PHE A 660 19.63 26.11 -45.68
C PHE A 660 20.99 26.72 -45.33
N GLU A 661 21.84 26.03 -44.55
CA GLU A 661 23.23 26.45 -44.31
C GLU A 661 24.06 26.48 -45.60
N SER A 662 23.92 25.47 -46.46
CA SER A 662 24.58 25.45 -47.77
C SER A 662 24.13 26.62 -48.64
N MET A 663 22.83 26.91 -48.65
CA MET A 663 22.27 28.07 -49.36
C MET A 663 22.80 29.41 -48.82
N ILE A 664 22.96 29.54 -47.50
CA ILE A 664 23.57 30.73 -46.87
C ILE A 664 25.07 30.83 -47.21
N LYS A 665 25.82 29.73 -47.18
CA LYS A 665 27.27 29.70 -47.53
C LYS A 665 27.50 30.11 -48.99
N ASN A 666 26.59 29.77 -49.90
CA ASN A 666 26.62 30.18 -51.29
C ASN A 666 26.33 31.69 -51.50
N LEU A 667 25.72 32.35 -50.51
CA LEU A 667 25.39 33.78 -50.51
C LEU A 667 26.47 34.56 -49.75
N ASN A 668 27.59 34.81 -50.41
CA ASN A 668 28.83 35.39 -49.86
C ASN A 668 28.63 36.66 -48.97
N PRO A 669 28.66 36.57 -47.62
CA PRO A 669 28.52 37.73 -46.75
C PRO A 669 29.90 38.11 -46.21
N LYS A 670 30.46 39.26 -46.62
CA LYS A 670 31.59 39.85 -45.88
C LYS A 670 31.10 40.22 -44.47
N PRO A 671 31.72 39.71 -43.39
CA PRO A 671 31.28 40.04 -42.03
C PRO A 671 31.70 41.47 -41.69
N GLN A 672 30.72 42.34 -41.38
CA GLN A 672 30.94 43.54 -40.58
C GLN A 672 30.29 43.33 -39.21
N LYS A 673 31.04 43.70 -38.16
CA LYS A 673 30.73 43.52 -36.74
C LYS A 673 29.27 43.89 -36.39
N PRO A 674 28.59 43.15 -35.49
CA PRO A 674 27.29 43.55 -35.00
C PRO A 674 27.45 44.80 -34.11
N THR A 675 26.80 45.89 -34.52
CA THR A 675 26.58 47.08 -33.68
C THR A 675 25.53 46.75 -32.61
N PHE A 676 25.82 47.19 -31.38
CA PHE A 676 25.23 46.82 -30.10
C PHE A 676 23.75 47.20 -29.88
N ASP A 677 23.04 47.75 -30.88
CA ASP A 677 21.72 48.38 -30.67
C ASP A 677 20.50 47.51 -31.03
N ALA A 678 20.69 46.29 -31.55
CA ALA A 678 19.57 45.43 -31.95
C ALA A 678 19.08 44.45 -30.85
N VAL A 679 19.79 44.32 -29.73
CA VAL A 679 19.46 43.35 -28.67
C VAL A 679 18.38 43.87 -27.72
N GLN A 680 18.12 45.18 -27.70
CA GLN A 680 17.15 45.77 -26.77
C GLN A 680 15.69 45.65 -27.24
N SER A 681 15.44 45.52 -28.55
CA SER A 681 14.07 45.40 -29.09
C SER A 681 13.56 43.96 -29.15
N SER A 682 14.45 42.96 -29.14
CA SER A 682 14.09 41.53 -29.09
C SER A 682 13.64 41.08 -27.70
N CYS A 683 13.92 41.85 -26.64
CA CYS A 683 13.50 41.51 -25.28
C CYS A 683 12.04 41.86 -24.95
N ILE A 684 11.37 42.67 -25.78
CA ILE A 684 10.00 43.16 -25.48
C ILE A 684 8.92 42.22 -26.04
N VAL A 685 9.22 41.41 -27.06
CA VAL A 685 8.26 40.47 -27.67
C VAL A 685 8.29 39.08 -27.00
N PHE A 686 9.29 38.81 -26.15
CA PHE A 686 9.48 37.51 -25.47
C PHE A 686 8.51 37.23 -24.31
N LYS A 687 7.54 38.11 -24.04
CA LYS A 687 6.69 38.06 -22.84
C LYS A 687 5.28 37.48 -23.05
N GLN A 688 4.95 36.88 -24.20
CA GLN A 688 3.55 36.56 -24.53
C GLN A 688 3.22 35.15 -25.08
N ILE A 689 4.12 34.15 -25.06
CA ILE A 689 3.79 32.82 -25.60
C ILE A 689 4.13 31.68 -24.61
N THR A 690 3.07 31.18 -23.95
CA THR A 690 2.85 29.89 -23.24
C THR A 690 3.70 29.50 -22.00
N PRO A 691 3.09 28.87 -20.95
CA PRO A 691 3.67 28.73 -19.61
C PRO A 691 4.33 27.34 -19.34
N ALA A 692 4.77 26.62 -20.38
CA ALA A 692 5.21 25.22 -20.24
C ALA A 692 6.75 25.04 -20.23
N TRP A 693 7.52 26.10 -19.98
CA TRP A 693 8.99 26.09 -20.05
C TRP A 693 9.71 26.51 -18.75
N GLU A 694 9.01 26.61 -17.62
CA GLU A 694 9.63 27.07 -16.36
C GLU A 694 10.52 26.01 -15.67
N THR A 695 10.35 24.72 -15.94
CA THR A 695 11.09 23.67 -15.21
C THR A 695 12.57 23.54 -15.59
N ILE A 696 12.99 24.03 -16.77
CA ILE A 696 14.39 23.93 -17.23
C ILE A 696 15.17 25.25 -17.04
N PHE A 697 14.49 26.37 -16.75
CA PHE A 697 15.16 27.65 -16.51
C PHE A 697 15.66 27.84 -15.06
N HIS A 698 15.25 27.01 -14.11
CA HIS A 698 15.74 27.11 -12.73
C HIS A 698 17.21 26.74 -12.54
N VAL A 699 17.81 25.97 -13.45
CA VAL A 699 19.22 25.54 -13.33
C VAL A 699 20.20 26.58 -13.88
N LYS A 700 19.74 27.58 -14.67
CA LYS A 700 20.60 28.67 -15.20
C LYS A 700 20.24 30.08 -14.74
N ALA A 701 19.13 30.27 -14.01
CA ALA A 701 18.73 31.59 -13.53
C ALA A 701 19.54 32.12 -12.33
N CYS A 702 20.40 31.31 -11.71
CA CYS A 702 21.26 31.72 -10.58
C CYS A 702 22.33 32.78 -10.92
N GLU A 703 22.53 33.17 -12.19
CA GLU A 703 23.41 34.28 -12.56
C GLU A 703 22.72 35.65 -12.61
N CYS A 704 21.38 35.71 -12.51
CA CYS A 704 20.63 36.97 -12.44
C CYS A 704 20.05 37.16 -11.04
N GLY A 705 20.81 37.81 -10.15
CA GLY A 705 20.52 37.99 -8.71
C GLY A 705 19.26 38.77 -8.32
N PHE A 706 18.08 38.34 -8.79
CA PHE A 706 16.77 38.95 -8.50
C PHE A 706 15.83 38.07 -7.66
N TYR A 707 16.13 36.78 -7.42
CA TYR A 707 15.29 35.87 -6.63
C TYR A 707 16.11 35.06 -5.62
N SER A 708 15.61 34.90 -4.39
CA SER A 708 16.21 33.99 -3.40
C SER A 708 15.71 32.57 -3.61
N CYS A 709 16.62 31.65 -3.91
CA CYS A 709 16.32 30.24 -4.18
C CYS A 709 16.29 29.44 -2.87
N ILE A 710 15.18 28.74 -2.62
CA ILE A 710 14.94 27.95 -1.41
C ILE A 710 14.63 26.52 -1.82
N GLN A 711 15.36 25.57 -1.24
CA GLN A 711 15.10 24.14 -1.40
C GLN A 711 14.48 23.56 -0.12
N VAL A 712 13.30 22.95 -0.24
CA VAL A 712 12.70 22.15 0.83
C VAL A 712 12.85 20.66 0.49
N ILE A 713 13.35 19.86 1.44
CA ILE A 713 13.54 18.42 1.27
C ILE A 713 12.47 17.66 2.05
N GLY A 714 11.61 16.93 1.34
CA GLY A 714 10.53 16.09 1.87
C GLY A 714 9.13 16.74 1.76
N ALA A 715 8.19 16.05 1.11
CA ALA A 715 6.80 16.44 0.93
C ALA A 715 5.85 15.82 1.97
N GLY A 716 6.30 15.69 3.22
CA GLY A 716 5.40 15.41 4.34
C GLY A 716 4.53 16.62 4.68
N VAL A 717 3.56 16.46 5.58
CA VAL A 717 2.66 17.56 5.98
C VAL A 717 3.42 18.79 6.50
N VAL A 718 4.55 18.56 7.20
CA VAL A 718 5.43 19.62 7.70
C VAL A 718 6.19 20.29 6.56
N GLY A 719 6.77 19.52 5.64
CA GLY A 719 7.49 20.04 4.48
C GLY A 719 6.61 20.87 3.57
N LEU A 720 5.38 20.40 3.30
CA LEU A 720 4.37 21.17 2.55
C LEU A 720 3.96 22.45 3.27
N ALA A 721 3.72 22.40 4.59
CA ALA A 721 3.39 23.59 5.36
C ALA A 721 4.51 24.65 5.34
N VAL A 722 5.76 24.20 5.42
CA VAL A 722 6.95 25.07 5.31
C VAL A 722 7.08 25.63 3.90
N ALA A 723 7.04 24.78 2.87
CA ALA A 723 7.19 25.19 1.48
C ALA A 723 6.11 26.20 1.06
N ARG A 724 4.85 25.94 1.41
CA ARG A 724 3.72 26.87 1.26
C ARG A 724 4.00 28.23 1.90
N GLN A 725 4.49 28.23 3.14
CA GLN A 725 4.73 29.45 3.90
C GLN A 725 5.88 30.30 3.32
N LEU A 726 6.86 29.65 2.71
CA LEU A 726 8.01 30.29 2.06
C LEU A 726 7.65 30.79 0.65
N ALA A 727 6.93 29.99 -0.15
CA ALA A 727 6.47 30.37 -1.49
C ALA A 727 5.54 31.60 -1.49
N GLY A 728 4.73 31.77 -0.43
CA GLY A 728 3.87 32.95 -0.28
C GLY A 728 4.59 34.29 -0.06
N ARG A 729 5.92 34.35 -0.20
CA ARG A 729 6.70 35.59 -0.12
C ARG A 729 7.09 36.06 -1.54
N GLU A 730 6.92 37.34 -1.80
CA GLU A 730 7.39 37.94 -3.06
C GLU A 730 8.92 37.87 -3.18
N GLY A 731 9.42 37.51 -4.36
CA GLY A 731 10.86 37.44 -4.66
C GLY A 731 11.57 36.17 -4.21
N THR A 732 10.84 35.15 -3.75
CA THR A 732 11.39 33.82 -3.44
C THR A 732 10.98 32.79 -4.48
N SER A 733 11.92 31.92 -4.85
CA SER A 733 11.67 30.74 -5.67
C SER A 733 11.82 29.50 -4.80
N THR A 734 10.74 28.76 -4.58
CA THR A 734 10.76 27.59 -3.68
C THR A 734 10.57 26.30 -4.48
N LEU A 735 11.58 25.43 -4.42
CA LEU A 735 11.53 24.09 -4.98
C LEU A 735 11.39 23.07 -3.84
N LEU A 736 10.56 22.04 -4.02
CA LEU A 736 10.40 20.94 -3.08
C LEU A 736 10.87 19.63 -3.73
N LEU A 737 11.83 18.94 -3.11
CA LEU A 737 12.28 17.61 -3.53
C LEU A 737 11.60 16.52 -2.71
N GLU A 738 11.02 15.54 -3.39
CA GLU A 738 10.40 14.36 -2.78
C GLU A 738 10.91 13.09 -3.44
N ARG A 739 11.35 12.12 -2.61
CA ARG A 739 11.89 10.84 -3.07
C ARG A 739 10.82 9.89 -3.60
N HIS A 740 9.58 10.05 -3.13
CA HIS A 740 8.43 9.24 -3.52
C HIS A 740 7.68 9.82 -4.73
N GLY A 741 6.75 9.04 -5.29
CA GLY A 741 5.94 9.46 -6.44
C GLY A 741 4.76 10.38 -6.11
N ALA A 742 4.50 10.64 -4.83
CA ALA A 742 3.44 11.51 -4.36
C ALA A 742 3.79 12.10 -2.98
N VAL A 743 3.03 13.12 -2.56
CA VAL A 743 3.18 13.73 -1.23
C VAL A 743 2.74 12.80 -0.10
N GLY A 744 3.34 12.94 1.08
CA GLY A 744 2.83 12.32 2.30
C GLY A 744 2.94 10.79 2.41
N MET A 745 3.76 10.12 1.60
CA MET A 745 3.78 8.64 1.52
C MET A 745 4.43 7.89 2.71
N GLU A 746 4.91 8.61 3.73
CA GLU A 746 5.56 8.05 4.93
C GLU A 746 4.74 8.31 6.22
N THR A 747 5.38 8.84 7.28
CA THR A 747 4.75 9.12 8.58
C THR A 747 3.47 9.97 8.47
N SER A 748 3.38 10.86 7.47
CA SER A 748 2.23 11.76 7.30
C SER A 748 0.95 11.06 6.83
N SER A 749 1.04 9.88 6.21
CA SER A 749 -0.13 9.02 5.89
C SER A 749 -0.36 7.89 6.90
N ARG A 750 0.56 7.73 7.86
CA ARG A 750 0.58 6.59 8.82
C ARG A 750 0.59 7.08 10.25
N ASN A 751 -0.45 7.83 10.63
CA ASN A 751 -0.62 8.39 11.96
C ASN A 751 -2.08 8.28 12.43
N SER A 752 -2.37 8.78 13.62
CA SER A 752 -3.70 8.67 14.24
C SER A 752 -4.67 9.78 13.80
N GLU A 753 -4.22 10.73 12.97
CA GLU A 753 -5.02 11.83 12.44
C GLU A 753 -5.63 12.76 13.50
N VAL A 754 -5.07 12.74 14.72
CA VAL A 754 -5.56 13.51 15.85
C VAL A 754 -5.04 14.96 15.81
N ILE A 755 -5.95 15.90 15.97
CA ILE A 755 -5.66 17.30 16.31
C ILE A 755 -5.47 17.37 17.83
N HIS A 756 -4.22 17.38 18.29
CA HIS A 756 -3.89 17.36 19.72
C HIS A 756 -4.15 18.70 20.42
N ALA A 757 -4.49 18.63 21.71
CA ALA A 757 -4.71 19.82 22.55
C ALA A 757 -3.43 20.36 23.22
N GLY A 758 -2.32 19.62 23.19
CA GLY A 758 -1.05 20.04 23.81
C GLY A 758 -0.86 19.65 25.28
N LEU A 759 -1.61 18.67 25.80
CA LEU A 759 -1.70 18.38 27.24
C LEU A 759 -0.45 17.75 27.88
N TYR A 760 0.28 16.91 27.15
CA TYR A 760 1.30 16.02 27.75
C TYR A 760 2.73 16.55 27.69
N TYR A 761 2.94 17.77 27.17
CA TYR A 761 4.27 18.31 26.91
C TYR A 761 4.63 19.37 27.96
N GLY A 762 5.92 19.50 28.29
CA GLY A 762 6.38 20.53 29.23
C GLY A 762 6.06 21.94 28.73
N THR A 763 5.82 22.88 29.66
CA THR A 763 5.36 24.25 29.35
C THR A 763 6.26 24.97 28.35
N ASP A 764 7.57 24.80 28.51
CA ASP A 764 8.58 25.57 27.77
C ASP A 764 9.05 24.86 26.50
N THR A 765 8.37 23.79 26.11
CA THR A 765 8.74 22.95 24.96
C THR A 765 8.16 23.50 23.66
N LEU A 766 8.90 23.35 22.56
CA LEU A 766 8.42 23.59 21.21
C LEU A 766 7.23 22.70 20.89
N LYS A 767 7.21 21.44 21.34
CA LYS A 767 6.04 20.55 21.23
C LYS A 767 4.78 21.18 21.83
N ALA A 768 4.84 21.75 23.04
CA ALA A 768 3.69 22.42 23.66
C ALA A 768 3.29 23.68 22.88
N THR A 769 4.24 24.59 22.68
CA THR A 769 3.99 25.91 22.09
C THR A 769 3.45 25.81 20.66
N LEU A 770 4.09 24.99 19.82
CA LEU A 770 3.70 24.80 18.42
C LEU A 770 2.41 23.98 18.30
N CYS A 771 2.12 23.06 19.23
CA CYS A 771 0.88 22.30 19.20
C CYS A 771 -0.33 23.19 19.51
N ILE A 772 -0.24 24.04 20.53
CA ILE A 772 -1.34 24.95 20.92
C ILE A 772 -1.63 25.94 19.79
N LYS A 773 -0.57 26.58 19.24
CA LYS A 773 -0.70 27.51 18.10
C LYS A 773 -1.15 26.79 16.84
N GLY A 774 -0.53 25.66 16.51
CA GLY A 774 -0.81 24.85 15.34
C GLY A 774 -2.24 24.34 15.30
N ARG A 775 -2.79 23.90 16.44
CA ARG A 775 -4.20 23.52 16.58
C ARG A 775 -5.15 24.64 16.15
N GLN A 776 -4.90 25.87 16.59
CA GLN A 776 -5.75 27.02 16.25
C GLN A 776 -5.68 27.33 14.75
N LEU A 777 -4.47 27.35 14.19
CA LEU A 777 -4.25 27.56 12.76
C LEU A 777 -4.92 26.46 11.93
N LEU A 778 -4.79 25.21 12.37
CA LEU A 778 -5.31 24.05 11.65
C LEU A 778 -6.85 24.03 11.63
N TYR A 779 -7.51 24.25 12.77
CA TYR A 779 -8.97 24.37 12.79
C TYR A 779 -9.46 25.53 11.92
N SER A 780 -8.81 26.69 12.00
CA SER A 780 -9.15 27.86 11.18
C SER A 780 -9.01 27.56 9.69
N LEU A 781 -7.91 26.91 9.28
CA LEU A 781 -7.68 26.52 7.89
C LEU A 781 -8.72 25.51 7.41
N CYS A 782 -8.96 24.46 8.19
CA CYS A 782 -9.91 23.42 7.82
C CYS A 782 -11.35 23.96 7.72
N GLN A 783 -11.73 24.87 8.61
CA GLN A 783 -13.04 25.54 8.55
C GLN A 783 -13.16 26.47 7.34
N LYS A 784 -12.11 27.23 7.03
CA LYS A 784 -12.10 28.18 5.91
C LYS A 784 -12.17 27.48 4.54
N HIS A 785 -11.48 26.35 4.40
CA HIS A 785 -11.32 25.66 3.11
C HIS A 785 -12.11 24.33 3.03
N ASN A 786 -13.02 24.07 3.98
CA ASN A 786 -13.84 22.86 4.04
C ASN A 786 -13.01 21.56 4.00
N ILE A 787 -11.84 21.55 4.63
CA ILE A 787 -11.05 20.32 4.79
C ILE A 787 -11.75 19.46 5.84
N PRO A 788 -12.04 18.16 5.57
CA PRO A 788 -12.77 17.31 6.50
C PRO A 788 -12.07 17.24 7.86
N HIS A 789 -12.77 17.68 8.91
CA HIS A 789 -12.28 17.65 10.28
C HIS A 789 -13.46 17.57 11.25
N ARG A 790 -13.22 17.09 12.47
CA ARG A 790 -14.24 16.99 13.51
C ARG A 790 -13.65 17.21 14.89
N ASN A 791 -14.21 18.15 15.66
CA ASN A 791 -13.89 18.28 17.07
C ASN A 791 -14.70 17.26 17.88
N THR A 792 -14.12 16.08 18.09
CA THR A 792 -14.74 14.96 18.83
C THR A 792 -14.62 15.11 20.34
N GLY A 793 -13.71 15.95 20.82
CA GLY A 793 -13.19 15.87 22.18
C GLY A 793 -12.31 14.64 22.39
N LYS A 794 -11.73 14.55 23.59
CA LYS A 794 -10.99 13.38 24.09
C LYS A 794 -11.26 13.19 25.57
N TRP A 795 -11.50 11.97 25.99
CA TRP A 795 -11.55 11.58 27.39
C TRP A 795 -10.29 10.84 27.81
N ILE A 796 -9.75 11.24 28.95
CA ILE A 796 -8.63 10.59 29.62
C ILE A 796 -9.22 9.82 30.80
N LEU A 797 -9.08 8.49 30.76
CA LEU A 797 -9.82 7.56 31.61
C LEU A 797 -8.92 7.04 32.73
N ALA A 798 -9.30 7.28 33.97
CA ALA A 798 -8.64 6.73 35.15
C ALA A 798 -9.41 5.50 35.68
N GLN A 799 -8.71 4.39 35.87
CA GLN A 799 -9.24 3.13 36.41
C GLN A 799 -8.97 2.95 37.91
N ASP A 800 -8.04 3.72 38.47
CA ASP A 800 -7.62 3.65 39.87
C ASP A 800 -7.26 5.05 40.40
N ASP A 801 -7.09 5.18 41.71
CA ASP A 801 -6.84 6.46 42.39
C ASP A 801 -5.48 7.07 41.99
N GLN A 802 -4.50 6.24 41.65
CA GLN A 802 -3.19 6.72 41.19
C GLN A 802 -3.30 7.39 39.81
N GLN A 803 -4.01 6.75 38.87
CA GLN A 803 -4.32 7.30 37.56
C GLN A 803 -5.17 8.58 37.69
N TRP A 804 -6.07 8.63 38.67
CA TRP A 804 -6.86 9.83 38.93
C TRP A 804 -6.01 11.00 39.41
N ALA A 805 -5.07 10.78 40.33
CA ALA A 805 -4.13 11.81 40.77
C ALA A 805 -3.27 12.35 39.60
N GLU A 806 -2.89 11.51 38.65
CA GLU A 806 -2.20 11.96 37.42
C GLU A 806 -3.11 12.79 36.51
N CYS A 807 -4.40 12.46 36.40
CA CYS A 807 -5.38 13.31 35.72
C CYS A 807 -5.55 14.68 36.39
N GLU A 808 -5.53 14.76 37.72
CA GLU A 808 -5.61 16.04 38.45
C GLU A 808 -4.37 16.93 38.22
N LYS A 809 -3.18 16.32 38.21
CA LYS A 809 -1.93 17.00 37.81
C LYS A 809 -2.02 17.51 36.37
N LEU A 810 -2.51 16.67 35.46
CA LEU A 810 -2.67 17.03 34.05
C LEU A 810 -3.68 18.17 33.85
N HIS A 811 -4.76 18.19 34.62
CA HIS A 811 -5.73 19.28 34.62
C HIS A 811 -5.09 20.60 35.06
N SER A 812 -4.32 20.57 36.16
CA SER A 812 -3.60 21.74 36.67
C SER A 812 -2.56 22.26 35.67
N HIS A 813 -1.81 21.36 35.03
CA HIS A 813 -0.87 21.69 33.97
C HIS A 813 -1.57 22.29 32.74
N ALA A 814 -2.68 21.71 32.30
CA ALA A 814 -3.48 22.21 31.19
C ALA A 814 -3.97 23.64 31.43
N GLN A 815 -4.42 23.95 32.65
CA GLN A 815 -4.80 25.30 33.04
C GLN A 815 -3.61 26.28 32.96
N ALA A 816 -2.42 25.87 33.41
CA ALA A 816 -1.23 26.71 33.35
C ALA A 816 -0.81 27.08 31.92
N ILE A 817 -0.98 26.16 30.96
CA ILE A 817 -0.69 26.41 29.53
C ILE A 817 -1.89 26.98 28.74
N GLY A 818 -3.00 27.32 29.40
CA GLY A 818 -4.18 27.91 28.78
C GLY A 818 -4.98 26.94 27.89
N VAL A 819 -4.90 25.64 28.13
CA VAL A 819 -5.66 24.61 27.42
C VAL A 819 -6.89 24.21 28.25
N PRO A 820 -8.12 24.41 27.74
CA PRO A 820 -9.32 24.09 28.50
C PRO A 820 -9.45 22.58 28.68
N THR A 821 -9.72 22.16 29.91
CA THR A 821 -10.06 20.78 30.28
C THR A 821 -11.11 20.81 31.39
N ARG A 822 -11.89 19.74 31.56
CA ARG A 822 -12.89 19.63 32.64
C ARG A 822 -13.05 18.19 33.11
N PHE A 823 -13.39 18.02 34.38
CA PHE A 823 -13.79 16.70 34.89
C PHE A 823 -15.22 16.36 34.45
N VAL A 824 -15.46 15.10 34.10
CA VAL A 824 -16.78 14.61 33.68
C VAL A 824 -17.38 13.76 34.81
N GLY A 825 -18.60 14.12 35.23
CA GLY A 825 -19.33 13.38 36.25
C GLY A 825 -19.82 12.03 35.74
N ARG A 826 -19.98 11.05 36.65
CA ARG A 826 -20.36 9.67 36.31
C ARG A 826 -21.68 9.59 35.53
N GLU A 827 -22.71 10.33 35.95
CA GLU A 827 -24.00 10.36 35.26
C GLU A 827 -23.90 10.91 33.84
N GLU A 828 -23.06 11.96 33.63
CA GLU A 828 -22.81 12.50 32.30
C GLU A 828 -22.08 11.47 31.43
N ALA A 829 -21.11 10.75 32.01
CA ALA A 829 -20.35 9.72 31.31
C ALA A 829 -21.23 8.55 30.86
N GLU A 830 -22.05 8.00 31.76
CA GLU A 830 -22.99 6.90 31.47
C GLU A 830 -24.04 7.30 30.43
N ARG A 831 -24.45 8.57 30.40
CA ARG A 831 -25.40 9.08 29.38
C ARG A 831 -24.75 9.28 28.00
N ARG A 832 -23.52 9.77 27.95
CA ARG A 832 -22.83 10.10 26.69
C ARG A 832 -22.20 8.88 26.03
N GLU A 833 -21.56 8.03 26.83
CA GLU A 833 -20.76 6.89 26.36
C GLU A 833 -20.96 5.68 27.30
N PRO A 834 -22.12 5.01 27.24
CA PRO A 834 -22.53 3.99 28.22
C PRO A 834 -21.62 2.74 28.23
N GLU A 835 -20.90 2.49 27.16
CA GLU A 835 -20.02 1.32 27.00
C GLU A 835 -18.60 1.57 27.53
N VAL A 836 -18.26 2.82 27.87
CA VAL A 836 -16.94 3.24 28.34
C VAL A 836 -16.82 3.05 29.84
N ARG A 837 -15.76 2.36 30.27
CA ARG A 837 -15.44 2.15 31.69
C ARG A 837 -14.33 3.10 32.13
N ALA A 838 -14.60 3.90 33.16
CA ALA A 838 -13.61 4.66 33.92
C ALA A 838 -13.98 4.62 35.40
N ARG A 839 -13.29 3.78 36.18
CA ARG A 839 -13.69 3.51 37.58
C ARG A 839 -13.42 4.66 38.55
N ALA A 840 -12.31 5.38 38.36
CA ALA A 840 -11.91 6.44 39.26
C ALA A 840 -12.38 7.82 38.78
N GLY A 841 -12.28 8.10 37.48
CA GLY A 841 -12.80 9.35 36.92
C GLY A 841 -12.37 9.61 35.48
N ILE A 842 -12.89 10.71 34.92
CA ILE A 842 -12.67 11.11 33.53
C ILE A 842 -12.27 12.59 33.47
N LEU A 843 -11.16 12.87 32.77
CA LEU A 843 -10.75 14.21 32.39
C LEU A 843 -11.02 14.42 30.89
N GLU A 844 -11.87 15.38 30.55
CA GLU A 844 -12.21 15.74 29.18
C GLU A 844 -11.36 16.89 28.65
N SER A 845 -10.88 16.70 27.42
CA SER A 845 -10.22 17.67 26.57
C SER A 845 -11.14 18.05 25.40
N PRO A 846 -11.93 19.13 25.51
CA PRO A 846 -12.95 19.51 24.53
C PRO A 846 -12.40 20.10 23.23
N THR A 847 -11.09 20.34 23.15
CA THR A 847 -10.44 20.94 21.97
C THR A 847 -9.69 19.93 21.10
N THR A 848 -9.65 18.66 21.53
CA THR A 848 -9.03 17.58 20.75
C THR A 848 -10.00 17.10 19.68
N GLY A 849 -9.50 16.89 18.46
CA GLY A 849 -10.33 16.42 17.35
C GLY A 849 -9.56 15.53 16.40
N ILE A 850 -10.11 15.35 15.21
CA ILE A 850 -9.54 14.58 14.11
C ILE A 850 -9.60 15.38 12.80
N VAL A 851 -8.68 15.09 11.88
CA VAL A 851 -8.60 15.72 10.55
C VAL A 851 -8.26 14.68 9.50
N ASP A 852 -8.84 14.79 8.31
CA ASP A 852 -8.38 14.02 7.16
C ASP A 852 -7.00 14.53 6.72
N SER A 853 -5.95 13.76 7.04
CA SER A 853 -4.57 14.17 6.80
C SER A 853 -4.23 14.20 5.32
N HIS A 854 -4.85 13.33 4.50
CA HIS A 854 -4.65 13.31 3.06
C HIS A 854 -5.27 14.55 2.41
N ALA A 855 -6.52 14.88 2.75
CA ALA A 855 -7.18 16.08 2.25
C ALA A 855 -6.42 17.35 2.67
N LEU A 856 -5.90 17.39 3.90
CA LEU A 856 -5.04 18.48 4.37
C LEU A 856 -3.77 18.60 3.52
N MET A 857 -3.04 17.50 3.29
CA MET A 857 -1.81 17.54 2.47
C MET A 857 -2.10 17.89 1.01
N SER A 858 -3.17 17.37 0.41
CA SER A 858 -3.60 17.76 -0.94
C SER A 858 -3.90 19.24 -1.05
N TYR A 859 -4.58 19.82 -0.05
CA TYR A 859 -4.81 21.25 0.03
C TYR A 859 -3.50 22.03 0.16
N LEU A 860 -2.61 21.65 1.08
CA LEU A 860 -1.32 22.34 1.28
C LEU A 860 -0.43 22.27 0.04
N HIS A 861 -0.46 21.15 -0.69
CA HIS A 861 0.24 21.00 -1.95
C HIS A 861 -0.34 21.93 -3.03
N GLY A 862 -1.67 21.95 -3.21
CA GLY A 862 -2.31 22.87 -4.15
C GLY A 862 -2.02 24.34 -3.83
N ASP A 863 -2.14 24.74 -2.57
CA ASP A 863 -1.87 26.11 -2.12
C ASP A 863 -0.37 26.47 -2.29
N PHE A 864 0.55 25.51 -2.17
CA PHE A 864 1.97 25.72 -2.47
C PHE A 864 2.21 25.99 -3.96
N ILE A 865 1.62 25.18 -4.86
CA ILE A 865 1.73 25.36 -6.31
C ILE A 865 1.07 26.68 -6.76
N ASP A 866 -0.10 27.02 -6.20
CA ASP A 866 -0.81 28.26 -6.51
C ASP A 866 0.00 29.52 -6.12
N ASN A 867 0.89 29.40 -5.13
CA ASN A 867 1.82 30.46 -4.73
C ASN A 867 3.13 30.46 -5.55
N GLY A 868 3.22 29.72 -6.66
CA GLY A 868 4.37 29.69 -7.57
C GLY A 868 5.52 28.80 -7.10
N GLY A 869 5.26 27.87 -6.17
CA GLY A 869 6.23 26.84 -5.79
C GLY A 869 6.22 25.65 -6.75
N ASP A 870 7.35 24.96 -6.87
CA ASP A 870 7.49 23.76 -7.71
C ASP A 870 7.80 22.52 -6.87
N CYS A 871 7.26 21.36 -7.27
CA CYS A 871 7.53 20.05 -6.67
C CYS A 871 8.21 19.12 -7.67
N VAL A 872 9.29 18.47 -7.27
CA VAL A 872 9.95 17.41 -8.04
C VAL A 872 9.87 16.10 -7.27
N PHE A 873 9.09 15.16 -7.81
CA PHE A 873 8.88 13.83 -7.24
C PHE A 873 9.93 12.83 -7.73
N GLN A 874 9.96 11.64 -7.12
CA GLN A 874 10.86 10.54 -7.47
C GLN A 874 12.35 10.92 -7.48
N THR A 875 12.71 11.94 -6.69
CA THR A 875 14.04 12.55 -6.68
C THR A 875 14.65 12.44 -5.30
N THR A 876 15.61 11.54 -5.15
CA THR A 876 16.28 11.29 -3.86
C THR A 876 17.51 12.19 -3.76
N VAL A 877 17.63 12.93 -2.65
CA VAL A 877 18.85 13.66 -2.31
C VAL A 877 19.91 12.68 -1.80
N THR A 878 21.04 12.61 -2.48
CA THR A 878 22.13 11.69 -2.17
C THR A 878 23.26 12.35 -1.41
N ASP A 879 23.53 13.64 -1.67
CA ASP A 879 24.56 14.41 -0.98
C ASP A 879 24.28 15.92 -1.04
N ILE A 880 24.85 16.69 -0.11
CA ILE A 880 24.74 18.15 -0.07
C ILE A 880 26.08 18.77 0.30
N GLU A 881 26.62 19.60 -0.60
CA GLU A 881 27.89 20.30 -0.42
C GLU A 881 27.67 21.78 -0.07
N PRO A 882 28.13 22.25 1.12
CA PRO A 882 28.05 23.66 1.48
C PRO A 882 29.13 24.50 0.78
N LEU A 883 28.73 25.44 -0.07
CA LEU A 883 29.66 26.30 -0.81
C LEU A 883 30.25 27.37 0.11
N ASN A 884 31.57 27.31 0.35
CA ASN A 884 32.30 28.21 1.25
C ASN A 884 31.68 28.25 2.67
N GLY A 885 31.33 27.07 3.21
CA GLY A 885 30.67 26.94 4.52
C GLY A 885 29.23 27.46 4.54
N GLY A 886 28.51 27.38 3.42
CA GLY A 886 27.12 27.82 3.28
C GLY A 886 26.95 29.31 2.97
N LYS A 887 28.01 30.12 3.05
CA LYS A 887 27.95 31.58 2.78
C LYS A 887 27.61 31.94 1.33
N ARG A 888 27.85 31.01 0.39
CA ARG A 888 27.49 31.15 -1.03
C ARG A 888 26.36 30.19 -1.44
N GLY A 889 25.63 29.63 -0.49
CA GLY A 889 24.61 28.61 -0.73
C GLY A 889 25.16 27.19 -0.68
N TYR A 890 24.41 26.27 -1.30
CA TYR A 890 24.59 24.83 -1.24
C TYR A 890 24.41 24.22 -2.63
N THR A 891 25.19 23.18 -2.92
CA THR A 891 24.98 22.30 -4.07
C THR A 891 24.34 21.01 -3.56
N ILE A 892 23.19 20.64 -4.10
CA ILE A 892 22.43 19.44 -3.74
C ILE A 892 22.55 18.46 -4.88
N TYR A 893 23.01 17.25 -4.58
CA TYR A 893 23.10 16.15 -5.53
C TYR A 893 21.86 15.27 -5.41
N THR A 894 21.23 15.01 -6.54
CA THR A 894 19.96 14.30 -6.64
C THR A 894 20.04 13.14 -7.63
N ARG A 895 19.28 12.08 -7.36
CA ARG A 895 19.13 10.95 -8.26
C ARG A 895 17.65 10.65 -8.50
N SER A 896 17.28 10.57 -9.77
CA SER A 896 15.95 10.11 -10.19
C SER A 896 15.82 8.60 -9.99
N ARG A 897 14.62 8.13 -9.66
CA ARG A 897 14.32 6.69 -9.46
C ARG A 897 14.57 5.83 -10.71
N ASP A 898 14.45 6.42 -11.90
CA ASP A 898 14.60 5.71 -13.18
C ASP A 898 16.04 5.73 -13.73
N SER A 899 16.96 6.43 -13.06
CA SER A 899 18.38 6.48 -13.43
C SER A 899 19.11 5.20 -12.99
N ALA A 900 19.93 4.64 -13.87
CA ALA A 900 20.77 3.49 -13.55
C ALA A 900 21.78 3.85 -12.45
N GLU A 901 22.17 2.90 -11.59
CA GLU A 901 23.10 3.17 -10.47
C GLU A 901 24.47 3.74 -10.90
N GLU A 902 24.85 3.51 -12.16
CA GLU A 902 26.09 3.97 -12.80
C GLU A 902 25.99 5.39 -13.41
N GLU A 903 24.81 6.02 -13.40
CA GLU A 903 24.60 7.37 -13.93
C GLU A 903 25.03 8.45 -12.91
N GLU A 904 25.74 9.48 -13.40
CA GLU A 904 26.20 10.61 -12.58
C GLU A 904 24.99 11.34 -11.95
N PRO A 905 25.05 11.71 -10.65
CA PRO A 905 23.95 12.41 -9.99
C PRO A 905 23.76 13.81 -10.56
N ASP A 906 22.51 14.21 -10.75
CA ASP A 906 22.15 15.59 -11.11
C ASP A 906 22.49 16.54 -9.95
N SER A 907 22.78 17.80 -10.25
CA SER A 907 23.10 18.81 -9.22
C SER A 907 22.25 20.07 -9.36
N ILE A 908 21.83 20.60 -8.20
CA ILE A 908 21.01 21.81 -8.07
C ILE A 908 21.71 22.76 -7.10
N THR A 909 21.84 24.03 -7.45
CA THR A 909 22.39 25.05 -6.55
C THR A 909 21.29 25.91 -5.95
N THR A 910 21.38 26.18 -4.64
CA THR A 910 20.37 26.93 -3.88
C THR A 910 21.03 27.78 -2.80
N GLU A 911 20.40 28.88 -2.39
CA GLU A 911 20.91 29.71 -1.29
C GLU A 911 20.54 29.11 0.07
N THR A 912 19.31 28.59 0.18
CA THR A 912 18.72 28.10 1.42
C THR A 912 18.29 26.64 1.27
N VAL A 913 18.52 25.83 2.30
CA VAL A 913 18.12 24.42 2.38
C VAL A 913 17.34 24.18 3.66
N ILE A 914 16.14 23.63 3.52
CA ILE A 914 15.26 23.28 4.64
C ILE A 914 15.08 21.77 4.69
N ASN A 915 15.64 21.15 5.73
CA ASN A 915 15.57 19.72 5.93
C ASN A 915 14.27 19.34 6.66
N CYS A 916 13.29 18.84 5.91
CA CYS A 916 12.02 18.29 6.40
C CYS A 916 11.88 16.79 6.11
N ALA A 917 13.00 16.06 5.98
CA ALA A 917 13.04 14.70 5.45
C ALA A 917 12.53 13.59 6.41
N GLY A 918 11.82 13.95 7.48
CA GLY A 918 11.16 13.01 8.39
C GLY A 918 12.11 11.95 8.98
N LEU A 919 11.88 10.68 8.65
CA LEU A 919 12.70 9.54 9.09
C LEU A 919 14.17 9.67 8.65
N ASN A 920 14.41 10.32 7.51
CA ASN A 920 15.74 10.53 6.94
C ASN A 920 16.36 11.89 7.31
N ALA A 921 15.73 12.70 8.17
CA ALA A 921 16.22 14.03 8.51
C ALA A 921 17.62 14.00 9.17
N CYS A 922 17.93 12.99 9.98
CA CYS A 922 19.28 12.81 10.53
C CYS A 922 20.34 12.52 9.46
N ALA A 923 19.98 11.79 8.39
CA ALA A 923 20.91 11.51 7.29
C ALA A 923 21.27 12.80 6.54
N ILE A 924 20.27 13.61 6.18
CA ILE A 924 20.48 14.93 5.54
C ILE A 924 21.29 15.85 6.44
N ASN A 925 21.01 15.88 7.75
CA ASN A 925 21.81 16.63 8.73
C ASN A 925 23.29 16.22 8.71
N ASN A 926 23.56 14.91 8.62
CA ASN A 926 24.92 14.38 8.70
C ASN A 926 25.71 14.56 7.39
N MET A 927 25.06 14.83 6.25
CA MET A 927 25.72 15.19 4.99
C MET A 927 26.42 16.56 5.11
N ILE A 928 25.78 17.53 5.78
CA ILE A 928 26.29 18.91 5.87
C ILE A 928 27.12 19.14 7.14
N LEU A 929 26.65 18.66 8.29
CA LEU A 929 27.27 18.98 9.57
C LEU A 929 28.54 18.15 9.82
N PRO A 930 29.53 18.70 10.57
CA PRO A 930 30.73 17.96 10.93
C PRO A 930 30.42 16.80 11.88
N LYS A 931 31.25 15.75 11.87
CA LYS A 931 31.09 14.51 12.66
C LYS A 931 30.67 14.71 14.13
N PRO A 932 31.20 15.67 14.90
CA PRO A 932 30.79 15.89 16.30
C PRO A 932 29.33 16.33 16.48
N ARG A 933 28.70 16.86 15.43
CA ARG A 933 27.30 17.31 15.39
C ARG A 933 26.38 16.32 14.69
N HIS A 934 26.90 15.15 14.30
CA HIS A 934 26.08 14.10 13.70
C HIS A 934 25.05 13.58 14.70
N ARG A 935 23.90 13.19 14.17
CA ARG A 935 22.77 12.66 14.93
C ARG A 935 22.45 11.25 14.44
N THR A 936 22.13 10.36 15.38
CA THR A 936 21.67 9.01 15.06
C THR A 936 20.14 8.98 15.12
N PRO A 937 19.45 8.51 14.08
CA PRO A 937 18.01 8.32 14.12
C PRO A 937 17.64 7.06 14.91
N TYR A 938 16.49 7.08 15.55
CA TYR A 938 15.84 5.91 16.14
C TYR A 938 14.41 5.80 15.61
N PHE A 939 13.91 4.58 15.47
CA PHE A 939 12.62 4.32 14.84
C PHE A 939 11.68 3.61 15.81
N ALA A 940 10.58 4.27 16.14
CA ALA A 940 9.53 3.71 16.98
C ALA A 940 8.29 3.42 16.12
N LYS A 941 8.14 2.16 15.71
CA LYS A 941 6.99 1.61 15.01
C LYS A 941 5.77 1.60 15.94
N GLY A 942 4.60 1.84 15.36
CA GLY A 942 3.32 1.80 16.04
C GLY A 942 2.28 1.16 15.13
N THR A 943 1.74 0.05 15.59
CA THR A 943 0.71 -0.77 14.93
C THR A 943 -0.67 -0.29 15.35
N TYR A 944 -1.55 -0.15 14.37
CA TYR A 944 -2.95 0.20 14.53
C TYR A 944 -3.83 -1.02 14.28
N PHE A 945 -4.92 -1.10 15.03
CA PHE A 945 -5.93 -2.15 14.90
C PHE A 945 -7.27 -1.52 14.55
N SER A 946 -7.97 -2.08 13.58
CA SER A 946 -9.31 -1.64 13.19
C SER A 946 -10.36 -2.46 13.92
N TYR A 947 -11.51 -1.84 14.19
CA TYR A 947 -12.66 -2.53 14.76
C TYR A 947 -13.82 -2.51 13.77
N SER A 948 -14.36 -3.69 13.44
CA SER A 948 -15.38 -3.87 12.39
C SER A 948 -16.80 -4.05 12.91
N ALA A 949 -16.99 -4.35 14.20
CA ALA A 949 -18.33 -4.51 14.77
C ALA A 949 -19.05 -3.17 14.94
N SER A 950 -20.37 -3.23 15.00
CA SER A 950 -21.26 -2.07 15.16
C SER A 950 -21.31 -1.51 16.58
N THR A 951 -20.92 -2.30 17.58
CA THR A 951 -20.87 -1.95 19.01
C THR A 951 -19.68 -2.67 19.67
N PRO A 952 -18.92 -2.02 20.58
CA PRO A 952 -19.12 -0.66 21.06
C PRO A 952 -18.71 0.42 20.05
N LYS A 953 -19.43 1.56 20.04
CA LYS A 953 -19.23 2.66 19.06
C LYS A 953 -19.16 4.04 19.73
N PRO A 954 -18.07 4.34 20.46
CA PRO A 954 -17.91 5.64 21.09
C PRO A 954 -17.78 6.76 20.07
N SER A 955 -18.28 7.95 20.43
CA SER A 955 -18.25 9.16 19.60
C SER A 955 -17.09 10.10 19.93
N ILE A 956 -16.39 9.83 21.04
CA ILE A 956 -15.25 10.58 21.56
C ILE A 956 -13.96 9.74 21.55
N LEU A 957 -12.80 10.39 21.47
CA LEU A 957 -11.50 9.72 21.57
C LEU A 957 -11.27 9.27 23.02
N LEU A 958 -10.79 8.04 23.22
CA LEU A 958 -10.56 7.48 24.56
C LEU A 958 -9.08 7.19 24.76
N TYR A 959 -8.49 7.81 25.77
CA TYR A 959 -7.10 7.64 26.12
C TYR A 959 -7.01 7.13 27.56
N PRO A 960 -6.22 6.09 27.86
CA PRO A 960 -5.96 5.76 29.25
C PRO A 960 -5.14 6.87 29.91
N ALA A 961 -5.25 6.99 31.23
CA ALA A 961 -4.40 7.88 32.00
C ALA A 961 -2.91 7.51 31.82
N PRO A 962 -2.00 8.50 31.71
CA PRO A 962 -0.58 8.24 31.55
C PRO A 962 -0.02 7.45 32.74
N LYS A 963 0.78 6.43 32.46
CA LYS A 963 1.48 5.62 33.48
C LYS A 963 2.94 6.07 33.59
N PRO A 964 3.49 6.26 34.80
CA PRO A 964 4.90 6.59 34.97
C PRO A 964 5.83 5.52 34.38
N GLY A 965 6.83 5.92 33.59
CA GLY A 965 7.90 5.04 33.07
C GLY A 965 7.64 4.35 31.72
N LEU A 966 6.44 4.46 31.14
CA LEU A 966 6.15 3.97 29.78
C LEU A 966 6.45 5.07 28.75
N GLY A 967 7.24 4.74 27.72
CA GLY A 967 7.62 5.66 26.62
C GLY A 967 6.48 6.05 25.66
N GLY A 968 5.22 5.77 26.02
CA GLY A 968 4.03 6.03 25.23
C GLY A 968 2.76 6.02 26.10
N LEU A 969 1.65 6.53 25.53
CA LEU A 969 0.37 6.70 26.22
C LEU A 969 -0.46 5.40 26.36
N GLY A 970 0.06 4.25 25.94
CA GLY A 970 -0.70 2.99 25.84
C GLY A 970 -1.65 2.94 24.62
N THR A 971 -2.27 1.79 24.40
CA THR A 971 -3.23 1.59 23.30
C THR A 971 -4.48 2.45 23.54
N HIS A 972 -4.66 3.48 22.73
CA HIS A 972 -5.80 4.39 22.81
C HIS A 972 -6.78 4.17 21.67
N LEU A 973 -8.00 4.71 21.81
CA LEU A 973 -9.02 4.68 20.78
C LEU A 973 -9.03 6.00 20.02
N THR A 974 -8.92 5.91 18.70
CA THR A 974 -9.22 7.00 17.78
C THR A 974 -10.40 6.66 16.87
N LEU A 975 -10.89 7.69 16.19
CA LEU A 975 -12.00 7.60 15.26
C LEU A 975 -11.54 8.11 13.92
N ASP A 976 -11.92 7.43 12.84
CA ASP A 976 -11.78 8.02 11.52
C ASP A 976 -12.91 9.02 11.22
N MET A 977 -12.84 9.68 10.06
CA MET A 977 -13.84 10.65 9.62
C MET A 977 -15.25 10.05 9.44
N THR A 978 -15.36 8.74 9.22
CA THR A 978 -16.64 8.02 9.13
C THR A 978 -17.18 7.57 10.49
N GLY A 979 -16.37 7.71 11.55
CA GLY A 979 -16.67 7.25 12.90
C GLY A 979 -16.39 5.77 13.13
N ARG A 980 -15.56 5.13 12.30
CA ARG A 980 -15.03 3.79 12.58
C ARG A 980 -13.97 3.90 13.68
N VAL A 981 -13.99 2.92 14.58
CA VAL A 981 -13.06 2.82 15.71
C VAL A 981 -11.73 2.22 15.26
N ARG A 982 -10.63 2.87 15.66
CA ARG A 982 -9.27 2.36 15.54
C ARG A 982 -8.60 2.37 16.92
N PHE A 983 -7.74 1.38 17.16
CA PHE A 983 -6.95 1.25 18.36
C PHE A 983 -5.47 1.37 18.05
N GLY A 984 -4.72 1.87 19.02
CA GLY A 984 -3.28 2.10 18.92
C GLY A 984 -2.96 3.58 18.69
N PRO A 985 -1.72 3.90 18.31
CA PRO A 985 -0.62 2.97 18.09
C PRO A 985 0.02 2.46 19.38
N ASP A 986 0.59 1.27 19.33
CA ASP A 986 1.56 0.79 20.31
C ASP A 986 2.97 1.38 20.06
N VAL A 987 3.97 0.85 20.77
CA VAL A 987 5.38 1.23 20.61
C VAL A 987 6.23 -0.03 20.48
N GLU A 988 6.89 -0.17 19.33
CA GLU A 988 7.86 -1.21 19.00
C GLU A 988 9.10 -0.52 18.41
N TRP A 989 10.29 -0.77 18.96
CA TRP A 989 11.53 -0.19 18.44
C TRP A 989 12.08 -1.07 17.33
N VAL A 990 12.43 -0.46 16.20
CA VAL A 990 12.95 -1.15 15.01
C VAL A 990 14.23 -0.47 14.55
N ASP A 991 15.10 -1.23 13.88
CA ASP A 991 16.37 -0.71 13.35
C ASP A 991 16.19 -0.14 11.92
N ASP A 992 15.23 -0.64 11.15
CA ASP A 992 14.98 -0.24 9.77
C ASP A 992 13.75 0.70 9.65
N PRO A 993 13.91 1.91 9.06
CA PRO A 993 12.78 2.81 8.80
C PRO A 993 11.78 2.29 7.75
N ASN A 994 12.09 1.21 7.03
CA ASN A 994 11.20 0.60 6.03
C ASN A 994 10.43 -0.61 6.57
N ASP A 995 10.65 -1.04 7.83
CA ASP A 995 9.89 -2.12 8.45
C ASP A 995 8.45 -1.68 8.77
N LEU A 996 7.61 -1.68 7.74
CA LEU A 996 6.18 -1.37 7.80
C LEU A 996 5.33 -2.65 7.85
N THR A 997 5.89 -3.76 8.34
CA THR A 997 5.14 -5.00 8.53
C THR A 997 4.42 -4.98 9.89
N PRO A 998 3.08 -5.06 9.92
CA PRO A 998 2.34 -5.10 11.18
C PRO A 998 2.61 -6.39 11.96
N SER A 999 2.80 -6.28 13.29
CA SER A 999 3.09 -7.43 14.14
C SER A 999 1.81 -8.03 14.73
N ALA A 1000 1.50 -9.29 14.38
CA ALA A 1000 0.34 -10.00 14.92
C ALA A 1000 0.45 -10.31 16.42
N ALA A 1001 1.68 -10.45 16.94
CA ALA A 1001 1.90 -10.69 18.37
C ALA A 1001 1.38 -9.54 19.25
N ARG A 1002 1.43 -8.30 18.73
CA ARG A 1002 1.04 -7.09 19.47
C ARG A 1002 -0.47 -6.94 19.63
N LEU A 1003 -1.26 -7.59 18.78
CA LEU A 1003 -2.70 -7.65 18.95
C LEU A 1003 -3.06 -8.36 20.27
N HIS A 1004 -2.34 -9.43 20.62
CA HIS A 1004 -2.56 -10.14 21.88
C HIS A 1004 -2.27 -9.27 23.11
N ASP A 1005 -1.22 -8.44 23.06
CA ASP A 1005 -0.87 -7.50 24.15
C ASP A 1005 -1.87 -6.33 24.26
N ALA A 1006 -2.42 -5.88 23.13
CA ALA A 1006 -3.35 -4.75 23.08
C ALA A 1006 -4.76 -5.09 23.60
N ILE A 1007 -5.22 -6.34 23.44
CA ILE A 1007 -6.58 -6.75 23.84
C ILE A 1007 -6.87 -6.47 25.33
N PRO A 1008 -6.01 -6.87 26.31
CA PRO A 1008 -6.23 -6.54 27.71
C PRO A 1008 -6.28 -5.04 28.00
N GLU A 1009 -5.46 -4.22 27.31
CA GLU A 1009 -5.46 -2.77 27.47
C GLU A 1009 -6.77 -2.15 26.97
N ILE A 1010 -7.28 -2.60 25.82
CA ILE A 1010 -8.55 -2.14 25.26
C ILE A 1010 -9.72 -2.55 26.17
N GLN A 1011 -9.75 -3.80 26.62
CA GLN A 1011 -10.77 -4.30 27.55
C GLN A 1011 -10.76 -3.57 28.91
N ALA A 1012 -9.66 -2.89 29.27
CA ALA A 1012 -9.58 -2.09 30.48
C ALA A 1012 -10.59 -0.93 30.47
N PHE A 1013 -10.77 -0.26 29.33
CA PHE A 1013 -11.68 0.88 29.18
C PHE A 1013 -12.91 0.61 28.30
N LEU A 1014 -12.92 -0.48 27.51
CA LEU A 1014 -14.05 -0.95 26.72
C LEU A 1014 -14.28 -2.46 26.94
N PRO A 1015 -14.91 -2.87 28.05
CA PRO A 1015 -15.08 -4.28 28.39
C PRO A 1015 -16.04 -5.04 27.46
N GLY A 1016 -16.93 -4.34 26.74
CA GLY A 1016 -17.89 -4.94 25.82
C GLY A 1016 -17.34 -5.29 24.43
N ILE A 1017 -16.03 -5.18 24.21
CA ILE A 1017 -15.44 -5.37 22.88
C ILE A 1017 -15.45 -6.84 22.45
N VAL A 1018 -15.87 -7.07 21.20
CA VAL A 1018 -15.79 -8.39 20.54
C VAL A 1018 -14.39 -8.60 19.99
N VAL A 1019 -13.62 -9.50 20.60
CA VAL A 1019 -12.20 -9.73 20.24
C VAL A 1019 -12.04 -10.18 18.79
N ASP A 1020 -12.94 -11.04 18.30
CA ASP A 1020 -12.91 -11.54 16.91
C ASP A 1020 -13.20 -10.47 15.84
N ALA A 1021 -13.63 -9.27 16.25
CA ALA A 1021 -13.87 -8.14 15.35
C ALA A 1021 -12.72 -7.12 15.31
N LEU A 1022 -11.61 -7.41 16.00
CA LEU A 1022 -10.36 -6.65 15.92
C LEU A 1022 -9.47 -7.24 14.82
N ASP A 1023 -9.13 -6.41 13.84
CA ASP A 1023 -8.21 -6.76 12.77
C ASP A 1023 -7.01 -5.82 12.76
N ILE A 1024 -5.88 -6.30 12.27
CA ILE A 1024 -4.69 -5.46 12.06
C ILE A 1024 -4.94 -4.51 10.88
N ASP A 1025 -4.64 -3.23 11.04
CA ASP A 1025 -4.92 -2.19 10.04
C ASP A 1025 -3.63 -1.79 9.30
N TYR A 1026 -2.83 -0.91 9.90
CA TYR A 1026 -1.56 -0.44 9.35
C TYR A 1026 -0.55 -0.16 10.47
N CYS A 1027 0.69 0.11 10.12
CA CYS A 1027 1.68 0.65 11.03
C CYS A 1027 2.30 1.94 10.49
N GLY A 1028 2.79 2.75 11.40
CA GLY A 1028 3.57 3.95 11.12
C GLY A 1028 4.82 4.01 11.99
N ILE A 1029 5.87 4.68 11.49
CA ILE A 1029 7.14 4.82 12.20
C ILE A 1029 7.33 6.28 12.61
N ARG A 1030 7.72 6.48 13.87
CA ARG A 1030 8.00 7.79 14.45
C ARG A 1030 9.51 8.06 14.43
N PRO A 1031 9.96 9.24 13.94
CA PRO A 1031 11.35 9.64 14.01
C PRO A 1031 11.71 10.07 15.44
N LYS A 1032 12.59 9.31 16.10
CA LYS A 1032 13.08 9.58 17.46
C LYS A 1032 14.58 9.94 17.45
N LEU A 1033 15.00 10.72 18.45
CA LEU A 1033 16.39 11.19 18.61
C LEU A 1033 17.12 10.55 19.80
N SER A 1034 16.48 9.66 20.55
CA SER A 1034 17.05 8.91 21.67
C SER A 1034 16.49 7.50 21.76
N ASP A 1035 17.28 6.62 22.35
CA ASP A 1035 16.95 5.21 22.62
C ASP A 1035 16.11 5.02 23.92
N THR A 1036 15.52 3.82 24.02
CA THR A 1036 14.75 3.21 25.11
C THR A 1036 15.39 3.35 26.50
N SER A 1037 16.73 3.32 26.59
CA SER A 1037 17.46 3.43 27.85
C SER A 1037 17.34 4.82 28.52
N ALA A 1038 17.12 5.89 27.75
CA ALA A 1038 16.88 7.23 28.30
C ALA A 1038 15.46 7.40 28.87
N ILE A 1039 14.50 6.61 28.35
CA ILE A 1039 13.09 6.66 28.73
C ILE A 1039 12.85 6.00 30.10
N SER A 1040 13.55 4.90 30.41
CA SER A 1040 13.40 4.21 31.70
C SER A 1040 13.99 4.98 32.89
N MET A 1041 14.93 5.92 32.65
CA MET A 1041 15.55 6.76 33.68
C MET A 1041 14.85 8.12 33.91
N GLY A 1042 13.67 8.35 33.30
CA GLY A 1042 12.93 9.61 33.45
C GLY A 1042 13.56 10.82 32.74
N LYS A 1043 14.58 10.62 31.90
CA LYS A 1043 15.28 11.64 31.10
C LYS A 1043 14.98 11.55 29.59
N GLY A 1044 13.94 10.80 29.20
CA GLY A 1044 13.69 10.42 27.80
C GLY A 1044 12.85 11.39 26.96
N PHE A 1045 12.43 12.53 27.50
CA PHE A 1045 11.71 13.53 26.72
C PHE A 1045 12.70 14.38 25.93
N LEU A 1046 12.79 14.15 24.61
CA LEU A 1046 13.43 15.05 23.67
C LEU A 1046 12.37 15.83 22.90
N ASP A 1047 12.56 17.14 22.90
CA ASP A 1047 11.72 18.09 22.18
C ASP A 1047 12.06 18.13 20.69
N PHE A 1048 11.25 18.82 19.89
CA PHE A 1048 11.58 19.10 18.49
C PHE A 1048 12.86 19.92 18.38
N VAL A 1049 13.68 19.64 17.38
CA VAL A 1049 14.83 20.50 17.03
C VAL A 1049 14.46 21.24 15.76
N ILE A 1050 14.20 22.53 15.87
CA ILE A 1050 13.90 23.43 14.75
C ILE A 1050 14.80 24.65 14.89
N ARG A 1051 15.85 24.71 14.07
CA ARG A 1051 16.83 25.80 14.13
C ARG A 1051 17.59 25.94 12.82
N GLU A 1052 18.09 27.15 12.60
CA GLU A 1052 19.19 27.37 11.66
C GLU A 1052 20.50 26.90 12.31
N GLU A 1053 21.32 26.14 11.59
CA GLU A 1053 22.53 25.56 12.17
C GLU A 1053 23.71 26.54 12.19
N ASP A 1054 24.32 26.70 13.37
CA ASP A 1054 25.45 27.63 13.55
C ASP A 1054 26.61 27.30 12.60
N GLY A 1055 27.09 28.31 11.88
CA GLY A 1055 28.16 28.18 10.89
C GLY A 1055 27.72 27.75 9.49
N PHE A 1056 26.42 27.49 9.27
CA PHE A 1056 25.83 27.12 7.98
C PHE A 1056 24.59 27.99 7.72
N PRO A 1057 24.78 29.26 7.30
CA PRO A 1057 23.67 30.18 7.07
C PRO A 1057 22.73 29.65 5.99
N GLY A 1058 21.42 29.82 6.17
CA GLY A 1058 20.41 29.31 5.26
C GLY A 1058 20.14 27.80 5.36
N PHE A 1059 20.80 27.07 6.26
CA PHE A 1059 20.48 25.66 6.53
C PHE A 1059 19.61 25.52 7.78
N VAL A 1060 18.33 25.19 7.59
CA VAL A 1060 17.37 24.97 8.69
C VAL A 1060 17.06 23.49 8.83
N ASN A 1061 17.28 22.96 10.02
CA ASN A 1061 17.05 21.56 10.34
C ASN A 1061 15.78 21.37 11.17
N LEU A 1062 14.96 20.40 10.77
CA LEU A 1062 13.81 19.90 11.53
C LEU A 1062 14.04 18.43 11.88
N LEU A 1063 14.41 18.16 13.14
CA LEU A 1063 14.73 16.79 13.59
C LEU A 1063 13.75 16.31 14.68
N GLY A 1064 13.44 15.02 14.65
CA GLY A 1064 12.59 14.38 15.66
C GLY A 1064 11.13 14.82 15.63
N ILE A 1065 10.62 15.22 14.46
CA ILE A 1065 9.23 15.69 14.30
C ILE A 1065 8.27 14.50 14.29
N GLU A 1066 7.98 13.97 15.48
CA GLU A 1066 6.95 12.96 15.74
C GLU A 1066 5.60 13.62 16.12
N SER A 1067 4.69 12.92 16.82
CA SER A 1067 3.49 13.56 17.39
C SER A 1067 3.86 14.64 18.42
N PRO A 1068 3.31 15.87 18.31
CA PRO A 1068 2.11 16.28 17.58
C PRO A 1068 2.39 17.01 16.24
N GLY A 1069 3.34 16.54 15.44
CA GLY A 1069 3.84 17.20 14.22
C GLY A 1069 2.76 17.52 13.16
N LEU A 1070 1.74 16.68 13.02
CA LEU A 1070 0.57 16.97 12.16
C LEU A 1070 -0.16 18.24 12.63
N THR A 1071 -0.50 18.29 13.93
CA THR A 1071 -1.17 19.45 14.56
C THR A 1071 -0.30 20.70 14.50
N SER A 1072 1.01 20.55 14.69
CA SER A 1072 1.97 21.66 14.74
C SER A 1072 2.45 22.13 13.36
N SER A 1073 2.10 21.44 12.27
CA SER A 1073 2.66 21.66 10.92
C SER A 1073 2.63 23.12 10.45
N LEU A 1074 1.50 23.81 10.56
CA LEU A 1074 1.36 25.21 10.15
C LEU A 1074 2.19 26.16 11.03
N ALA A 1075 2.22 25.92 12.35
CA ALA A 1075 3.01 26.73 13.27
C ALA A 1075 4.52 26.53 13.08
N ILE A 1076 4.93 25.31 12.71
CA ILE A 1076 6.31 25.01 12.30
C ILE A 1076 6.67 25.81 11.05
N GLY A 1077 5.79 25.87 10.04
CA GLY A 1077 5.97 26.70 8.85
C GLY A 1077 6.22 28.18 9.18
N GLU A 1078 5.39 28.76 10.07
CA GLU A 1078 5.58 30.14 10.54
C GLU A 1078 6.90 30.34 11.29
N MET A 1079 7.30 29.38 12.13
CA MET A 1079 8.57 29.44 12.86
C MET A 1079 9.77 29.41 11.91
N VAL A 1080 9.76 28.53 10.91
CA VAL A 1080 10.83 28.44 9.90
C VAL A 1080 10.94 29.74 9.11
N LYS A 1081 9.81 30.33 8.70
CA LYS A 1081 9.81 31.65 8.05
C LYS A 1081 10.44 32.73 8.93
N GLY A 1082 10.12 32.74 10.23
CA GLY A 1082 10.70 33.70 11.19
C GLY A 1082 12.18 33.48 11.49
N LEU A 1083 12.70 32.26 11.30
CA LEU A 1083 14.14 31.99 11.42
C LEU A 1083 14.93 32.59 10.26
N LEU A 1084 14.45 32.41 9.02
CA LEU A 1084 15.12 32.90 7.81
C LEU A 1084 14.97 34.41 7.62
N TYR A 1085 13.84 34.95 8.06
CA TYR A 1085 13.43 36.33 7.76
C TYR A 1085 13.00 37.03 9.04
N ARG A 1086 14.00 37.55 9.76
CA ARG A 1086 13.81 38.35 10.97
C ARG A 1086 13.51 39.80 10.66
#